data_AF-A0A965QQI1-F1
#
_entry.id   AF-A0A965QQI1-F1
#
_cell.length_a   1.000
_cell.length_b   1.000
_cell.length_c   1.000
_cell.angle_alpha   90.00
_cell.angle_beta   90.00
_cell.angle_gamma   90.00
#
_symmetry.space_group_name_H-M   'P 1'
#
loop_
_entity.id
_entity.type
_entity.pdbx_description
1 polymer ?
#
loop_
_entity_poly.entity_id
_entity_poly.type
_entity_poly.pdbx_seq_one_letter_code
_entity_poly.pdbx_strand_id
1 'polypeptide(L)'
;MVVLGILGGAIVTERGRADDAPPGPRAAAWQRVQKAFDEGKPKTALEALAGVEQAAVADKAWAEVARAIASRILAETGDRPPDDPERLILLAGAIDKAPAETRGVLEAIRANWTWGFFQQNRWRFQQRTQGGADAADLTRIAEWDLPTIVAEIRTRFAAAVGAEGSPERQALQALPVADWSALLRPGTLPDAYRPTVWDVVARDALEFAASGERGLVNPEDAFELDADSPALGTMEEFLAWKPESDPAVTDASSPLLEAARLYRALIAFHHGDKDQTALLAADLDRILWAAGSAVGPELADRKQDALEAFIERAADHETASLARFHLATLLQEQGDFVAARTLAAVGAESHPKSAGGAQCANLVTAIEQKELALVTERAWAEPWPVVRVSYRNLGKVHLRVCKADWQARLRAGRPHPAWLDDADRAAILALPAVREHAADLPATPDFRQRQEDIAVAEAIDAKSLEPGCYWVIASQRADFGEQDNVVAATMVRVTRLAIVSEQARPVFEGQAGAARARRPQGPGGLSGYVVDIATGEPVAGAAVKAFAREQGPNQQGFAEVAAAATDKEGRYDLQGPQGREIIVVATAALGGKTFEAASDSTHVWPNVMPAKSATIVLVIDRGIHRPGQIVYYKGIACESEFTTGTYRAVADRDIEVFLRDANGREVAKARQRTSANGSFHGNFPIATGALPGQWSLVASGGDVQGAVGVRVEEYKRPKFQVKLAAPAAQAVLGGEVSVAGTATTYTGLAVADAKVAWRVERLVRWPMWCRWFFPGLPFGGEAQRIARGTARTDADGKFTVAFSAKPDRSVPRESLPVFTYRLVADVTDPGGETRSDERSVSAGYTDVEATLAAAEWQAVVKGEPAAVAITLATTTLDGEPRAAAGTLTVAKLVQPQAVARGDILG
;
A
#
# COMPACT_ATOMS: atom_id res chain seq x y z
N MET A 1 -17.03 7.52 -4.71
CA MET A 1 -17.06 7.84 -3.27
C MET A 1 -17.53 9.28 -3.12
N VAL A 2 -18.83 9.49 -2.87
CA VAL A 2 -19.36 10.78 -2.43
C VAL A 2 -19.11 10.84 -0.93
N VAL A 3 -18.37 11.85 -0.46
CA VAL A 3 -18.18 12.09 0.98
C VAL A 3 -19.54 12.51 1.54
N LEU A 4 -20.25 11.58 2.16
CA LEU A 4 -21.51 11.81 2.87
C LEU A 4 -21.17 12.15 4.32
N GLY A 5 -21.76 13.23 4.83
CA GLY A 5 -21.47 13.76 6.16
C GLY A 5 -21.96 12.85 7.28
N ILE A 6 -21.03 12.42 8.13
CA ILE A 6 -21.26 11.62 9.34
C ILE A 6 -21.83 12.53 10.44
N LEU A 7 -22.96 12.16 11.08
CA LEU A 7 -23.56 12.92 12.20
C LEU A 7 -22.57 13.20 13.35
N GLY A 8 -21.59 12.31 13.58
CA GLY A 8 -20.56 12.50 14.60
C GLY A 8 -19.14 12.78 14.07
N GLY A 9 -18.80 12.37 12.85
CA GLY A 9 -17.49 12.63 12.24
C GLY A 9 -17.30 14.10 11.82
N ALA A 10 -18.35 14.75 11.33
CA ALA A 10 -18.34 16.16 10.96
C ALA A 10 -18.17 17.11 12.17
N ILE A 11 -18.44 16.62 13.38
CA ILE A 11 -18.21 17.36 14.62
C ILE A 11 -16.73 17.27 15.06
N VAL A 12 -15.94 16.32 14.51
CA VAL A 12 -14.58 16.01 15.01
C VAL A 12 -13.44 16.37 14.05
N THR A 13 -13.66 16.61 12.75
CA THR A 13 -12.50 16.86 11.84
C THR A 13 -12.61 17.99 10.81
N GLU A 14 -13.77 18.61 10.58
CA GLU A 14 -13.84 19.78 9.70
C GLU A 14 -14.08 21.06 10.48
N ARG A 15 -13.04 21.93 10.47
CA ARG A 15 -13.11 23.36 10.80
C ARG A 15 -14.27 24.01 10.03
N GLY A 16 -15.47 24.01 10.61
CA GLY A 16 -16.60 24.77 10.09
C GLY A 16 -16.31 26.25 10.26
N ARG A 17 -16.50 27.06 9.22
CA ARG A 17 -16.24 28.50 9.33
C ARG A 17 -17.31 29.12 10.23
N ALA A 18 -16.99 30.24 10.87
CA ALA A 18 -17.96 31.03 11.65
C ALA A 18 -19.22 31.44 10.85
N ASP A 19 -19.19 31.31 9.52
CA ASP A 19 -20.30 31.60 8.61
C ASP A 19 -21.38 30.50 8.57
N ASP A 20 -21.10 29.29 9.09
CA ASP A 20 -22.02 28.12 9.10
C ASP A 20 -22.98 28.08 10.31
N ALA A 21 -23.21 29.23 10.97
CA ALA A 21 -24.10 29.30 12.12
C ALA A 21 -25.56 29.06 11.70
N PRO A 22 -26.35 28.31 12.49
CA PRO A 22 -27.74 28.03 12.14
C PRO A 22 -28.53 29.34 12.10
N PRO A 23 -29.33 29.57 11.05
CA PRO A 23 -30.16 30.77 10.96
C PRO A 23 -31.20 30.75 12.09
N GLY A 24 -31.37 31.88 12.79
CA GLY A 24 -32.33 31.98 13.88
C GLY A 24 -31.96 32.97 14.97
N PRO A 25 -32.79 33.07 16.02
CA PRO A 25 -32.64 34.07 17.10
C PRO A 25 -31.33 33.91 17.90
N ARG A 26 -30.65 32.76 17.78
CA ARG A 26 -29.40 32.41 18.47
C ARG A 26 -28.17 32.36 17.55
N ALA A 27 -28.27 32.77 16.29
CA ALA A 27 -27.17 32.69 15.32
C ALA A 27 -25.88 33.35 15.83
N ALA A 28 -25.98 34.55 16.43
CA ALA A 28 -24.83 35.27 17.00
C ALA A 28 -24.17 34.55 18.20
N ALA A 29 -24.92 33.75 18.96
CA ALA A 29 -24.34 32.88 19.99
C ALA A 29 -23.57 31.73 19.34
N TRP A 30 -24.17 31.06 18.35
CA TRP A 30 -23.52 29.97 17.62
C TRP A 30 -22.26 30.38 16.85
N GLN A 31 -22.23 31.58 16.27
CA GLN A 31 -21.01 32.13 15.67
C GLN A 31 -19.87 32.28 16.69
N ARG A 32 -20.18 32.75 17.91
CA ARG A 32 -19.20 32.86 18.99
C ARG A 32 -18.72 31.50 19.48
N VAL A 33 -19.62 30.51 19.56
CA VAL A 33 -19.28 29.12 19.91
C VAL A 33 -18.34 28.51 18.87
N GLN A 34 -18.67 28.61 17.57
CA GLN A 34 -17.84 28.05 16.51
C GLN A 34 -16.46 28.70 16.47
N LYS A 35 -16.41 30.04 16.55
CA LYS A 35 -15.13 30.77 16.62
C LYS A 35 -14.28 30.32 17.81
N ALA A 36 -14.89 30.08 18.97
CA ALA A 36 -14.16 29.60 20.14
C ALA A 36 -13.59 28.19 19.94
N PHE A 37 -14.30 27.29 19.25
CA PHE A 37 -13.74 25.99 18.87
C PHE A 37 -12.60 26.09 17.85
N ASP A 38 -12.75 26.93 16.83
CA ASP A 38 -11.72 27.15 15.81
C ASP A 38 -10.41 27.72 16.41
N GLU A 39 -10.53 28.53 17.47
CA GLU A 39 -9.41 29.11 18.21
C GLU A 39 -8.88 28.20 19.34
N GLY A 40 -9.46 27.02 19.57
CA GLY A 40 -9.06 26.10 20.64
C GLY A 40 -9.35 26.64 22.05
N LYS A 41 -10.46 27.38 22.24
CA LYS A 41 -10.86 28.04 23.50
C LYS A 41 -12.13 27.43 24.09
N PRO A 42 -12.07 26.24 24.71
CA PRO A 42 -13.26 25.54 25.23
C PRO A 42 -14.04 26.33 26.29
N LYS A 43 -13.36 27.06 27.18
CA LYS A 43 -14.03 27.89 28.21
C LYS A 43 -14.89 29.01 27.60
N THR A 44 -14.36 29.67 26.57
CA THR A 44 -15.08 30.72 25.82
C THR A 44 -16.28 30.13 25.07
N ALA A 45 -16.18 28.89 24.58
CA ALA A 45 -17.31 28.19 23.98
C ALA A 45 -18.42 27.92 25.01
N LEU A 46 -18.08 27.53 26.25
CA LEU A 46 -19.06 27.34 27.33
C LEU A 46 -19.77 28.64 27.73
N GLU A 47 -19.03 29.74 27.85
CA GLU A 47 -19.61 31.06 28.11
C GLU A 47 -20.58 31.50 27.00
N ALA A 48 -20.23 31.21 25.74
CA ALA A 48 -21.08 31.51 24.59
C ALA A 48 -22.33 30.59 24.49
N LEU A 49 -22.25 29.36 25.02
CA LEU A 49 -23.36 28.40 25.09
C LEU A 49 -24.33 28.66 26.26
N ALA A 50 -23.97 29.51 27.23
CA ALA A 50 -24.79 29.76 28.41
C ALA A 50 -26.21 30.26 28.04
N GLY A 51 -27.25 29.52 28.47
CA GLY A 51 -28.66 29.85 28.19
C GLY A 51 -29.17 29.43 26.80
N VAL A 52 -28.30 29.00 25.89
CA VAL A 52 -28.65 28.61 24.50
C VAL A 52 -29.55 27.36 24.51
N GLU A 53 -29.19 26.34 25.30
CA GLU A 53 -29.97 25.10 25.40
C GLU A 53 -31.37 25.34 25.97
N GLN A 54 -31.50 26.08 27.07
CA GLN A 54 -32.80 26.37 27.69
C GLN A 54 -33.72 27.17 26.77
N ALA A 55 -33.16 28.14 26.06
CA ALA A 55 -33.90 28.92 25.06
C ALA A 55 -34.33 28.05 23.87
N ALA A 56 -33.46 27.16 23.39
CA ALA A 56 -33.81 26.22 22.31
C ALA A 56 -34.89 25.22 22.73
N VAL A 57 -34.88 24.75 23.98
CA VAL A 57 -35.96 23.91 24.55
C VAL A 57 -37.29 24.67 24.60
N ALA A 58 -37.27 25.94 25.05
CA ALA A 58 -38.48 26.77 25.12
C ALA A 58 -39.10 27.00 23.72
N ASP A 59 -38.25 27.18 22.70
CA ASP A 59 -38.67 27.37 21.31
C ASP A 59 -38.96 26.05 20.58
N LYS A 60 -38.78 24.90 21.24
CA LYS A 60 -38.88 23.55 20.64
C LYS A 60 -37.95 23.38 19.42
N ALA A 61 -36.81 24.06 19.41
CA ALA A 61 -35.79 23.96 18.38
C ALA A 61 -34.90 22.71 18.63
N TRP A 62 -35.47 21.52 18.46
CA TRP A 62 -34.86 20.25 18.88
C TRP A 62 -33.47 19.97 18.28
N ALA A 63 -33.24 20.37 17.03
CA ALA A 63 -31.93 20.27 16.40
C ALA A 63 -30.87 21.16 17.10
N GLU A 64 -31.24 22.38 17.50
CA GLU A 64 -30.37 23.25 18.29
C GLU A 64 -30.16 22.71 19.70
N VAL A 65 -31.16 22.08 20.31
CA VAL A 65 -31.02 21.43 21.63
C VAL A 65 -30.00 20.30 21.58
N ALA A 66 -30.10 19.40 20.59
CA ALA A 66 -29.13 18.32 20.40
C ALA A 66 -27.72 18.86 20.13
N ARG A 67 -27.60 19.88 19.27
CA ARG A 67 -26.32 20.57 19.00
C ARG A 67 -25.74 21.21 20.26
N ALA A 68 -26.57 21.85 21.10
CA ALA A 68 -26.13 22.51 22.32
C ALA A 68 -25.61 21.52 23.35
N ILE A 69 -26.31 20.39 23.54
CA ILE A 69 -25.87 19.32 24.44
C ILE A 69 -24.52 18.75 23.98
N ALA A 70 -24.39 18.38 22.70
CA ALA A 70 -23.14 17.85 22.15
C ALA A 70 -21.99 18.87 22.22
N SER A 71 -22.24 20.13 21.86
CA SER A 71 -21.24 21.21 21.90
C SER A 71 -20.77 21.52 23.31
N ARG A 72 -21.68 21.52 24.30
CA ARG A 72 -21.31 21.69 25.72
C ARG A 72 -20.33 20.60 26.15
N ILE A 73 -20.65 19.34 25.87
CA ILE A 73 -19.81 18.20 26.27
C ILE A 73 -18.44 18.26 25.58
N LEU A 74 -18.38 18.65 24.31
CA LEU A 74 -17.11 18.87 23.60
C LEU A 74 -16.27 19.96 24.25
N ALA A 75 -16.89 21.08 24.64
CA ALA A 75 -16.18 22.15 25.32
C ALA A 75 -15.74 21.76 26.74
N GLU A 76 -16.56 21.03 27.51
CA GLU A 76 -16.21 20.50 28.84
C GLU A 76 -15.04 19.51 28.79
N THR A 77 -14.88 18.80 27.67
CA THR A 77 -13.83 17.77 27.48
C THR A 77 -12.71 18.21 26.54
N GLY A 78 -12.67 19.48 26.11
CA GLY A 78 -11.75 19.96 25.08
C GLY A 78 -10.28 19.96 25.49
N ASP A 79 -9.99 20.09 26.78
CA ASP A 79 -8.63 20.08 27.34
C ASP A 79 -8.14 18.66 27.70
N ARG A 80 -8.99 17.63 27.50
CA ARG A 80 -8.69 16.24 27.87
C ARG A 80 -7.99 15.49 26.73
N PRO A 81 -7.12 14.51 27.06
CA PRO A 81 -6.49 13.64 26.07
C PRO A 81 -7.50 12.87 25.19
N PRO A 82 -7.16 12.53 23.93
CA PRO A 82 -8.04 11.77 23.02
C PRO A 82 -8.43 10.36 23.49
N ASP A 83 -7.73 9.82 24.49
CA ASP A 83 -7.98 8.52 25.11
C ASP A 83 -8.80 8.59 26.40
N ASP A 84 -9.22 9.79 26.81
CA ASP A 84 -10.09 9.99 27.97
C ASP A 84 -11.56 9.68 27.62
N PRO A 85 -12.22 8.74 28.33
CA PRO A 85 -13.59 8.34 28.03
C PRO A 85 -14.68 9.31 28.51
N GLU A 86 -14.33 10.36 29.24
CA GLU A 86 -15.28 11.30 29.84
C GLU A 86 -16.30 11.84 28.86
N ARG A 87 -15.88 12.10 27.61
CA ARG A 87 -16.78 12.59 26.57
C ARG A 87 -17.97 11.65 26.34
N LEU A 88 -17.71 10.34 26.33
CA LEU A 88 -18.74 9.31 26.16
C LEU A 88 -19.61 9.17 27.42
N ILE A 89 -19.01 9.32 28.60
CA ILE A 89 -19.70 9.24 29.90
C ILE A 89 -20.68 10.41 30.07
N LEU A 90 -20.23 11.63 29.82
CA LEU A 90 -21.06 12.84 29.91
C LEU A 90 -22.20 12.80 28.89
N LEU A 91 -21.95 12.31 27.67
CA LEU A 91 -23.00 12.15 26.67
C LEU A 91 -24.04 11.11 27.08
N ALA A 92 -23.60 9.94 27.59
CA ALA A 92 -24.52 8.93 28.10
C ALA A 92 -25.42 9.49 29.21
N GLY A 93 -24.84 10.21 30.18
CA GLY A 93 -25.63 10.84 31.25
C GLY A 93 -26.51 12.02 30.81
N ALA A 94 -26.15 12.70 29.72
CA ALA A 94 -26.96 13.77 29.14
C ALA A 94 -28.19 13.22 28.39
N ILE A 95 -28.07 12.08 27.71
CA ILE A 95 -29.17 11.43 26.99
C ILE A 95 -30.35 11.11 27.92
N ASP A 96 -30.07 10.61 29.14
CA ASP A 96 -31.10 10.27 30.14
C ASP A 96 -31.97 11.48 30.54
N LYS A 97 -31.37 12.67 30.52
CA LYS A 97 -31.99 13.94 30.94
C LYS A 97 -32.53 14.75 29.76
N ALA A 98 -32.17 14.38 28.53
CA ALA A 98 -32.54 15.11 27.34
C ALA A 98 -34.05 14.98 27.04
N PRO A 99 -34.66 15.99 26.38
CA PRO A 99 -36.01 15.89 25.84
C PRO A 99 -36.16 14.66 24.93
N ALA A 100 -37.30 13.99 24.98
CA ALA A 100 -37.52 12.72 24.27
C ALA A 100 -37.27 12.85 22.75
N GLU A 101 -37.62 14.00 22.19
CA GLU A 101 -37.46 14.37 20.78
C GLU A 101 -36.00 14.44 20.31
N THR A 102 -35.04 14.54 21.24
CA THR A 102 -33.60 14.62 20.95
C THR A 102 -32.83 13.35 21.26
N ARG A 103 -33.42 12.42 22.03
CA ARG A 103 -32.71 11.24 22.54
C ARG A 103 -32.19 10.32 21.43
N GLY A 104 -33.01 10.06 20.41
CA GLY A 104 -32.61 9.22 19.28
C GLY A 104 -31.40 9.80 18.53
N VAL A 105 -31.37 11.11 18.32
CA VAL A 105 -30.26 11.80 17.65
C VAL A 105 -29.01 11.84 18.53
N LEU A 106 -29.15 12.07 19.83
CA LEU A 106 -28.04 12.02 20.76
C LEU A 106 -27.44 10.60 20.91
N GLU A 107 -28.26 9.54 20.83
CA GLU A 107 -27.77 8.16 20.78
C GLU A 107 -27.01 7.89 19.47
N ALA A 108 -27.43 8.47 18.34
CA ALA A 108 -26.67 8.39 17.09
C ALA A 108 -25.32 9.13 17.18
N ILE A 109 -25.28 10.30 17.81
CA ILE A 109 -24.03 11.02 18.12
C ILE A 109 -23.14 10.16 19.01
N ARG A 110 -23.72 9.49 20.02
CA ARG A 110 -22.98 8.58 20.91
C ARG A 110 -22.39 7.41 20.15
N ALA A 111 -23.14 6.76 19.25
CA ALA A 111 -22.63 5.66 18.43
C ALA A 111 -21.41 6.10 17.60
N ASN A 112 -21.53 7.24 16.92
CA ASN A 112 -20.44 7.81 16.14
C ASN A 112 -19.23 8.24 16.99
N TRP A 113 -19.45 8.82 18.18
CA TRP A 113 -18.36 9.18 19.08
C TRP A 113 -17.64 7.96 19.64
N THR A 114 -18.36 6.87 19.94
CA THR A 114 -17.74 5.60 20.34
C THR A 114 -16.88 5.03 19.20
N TRP A 115 -17.38 5.08 17.96
CA TRP A 115 -16.60 4.67 16.80
C TRP A 115 -15.37 5.57 16.56
N GLY A 116 -15.52 6.89 16.69
CA GLY A 116 -14.43 7.85 16.60
C GLY A 116 -13.37 7.66 17.69
N PHE A 117 -13.79 7.37 18.92
CA PHE A 117 -12.89 7.01 20.02
C PHE A 117 -12.07 5.76 19.67
N PHE A 118 -12.72 4.73 19.10
CA PHE A 118 -12.03 3.55 18.60
C PHE A 118 -11.02 3.88 17.51
N GLN A 119 -11.39 4.66 16.50
CA GLN A 119 -10.47 5.01 15.39
C GLN A 119 -9.24 5.79 15.88
N GLN A 120 -9.42 6.75 16.79
CA GLN A 120 -8.31 7.53 17.36
C GLN A 120 -7.35 6.68 18.21
N ASN A 121 -7.87 5.59 18.80
CA ASN A 121 -7.13 4.72 19.70
C ASN A 121 -6.86 3.31 19.12
N ARG A 122 -7.04 3.14 17.81
CA ARG A 122 -7.04 1.83 17.13
C ARG A 122 -5.80 0.98 17.40
N TRP A 123 -4.62 1.63 17.37
CA TRP A 123 -3.34 0.96 17.61
C TRP A 123 -3.27 0.29 18.99
N ARG A 124 -3.95 0.84 20.01
CA ARG A 124 -3.98 0.30 21.36
C ARG A 124 -4.83 -0.96 21.44
N PHE A 125 -6.00 -0.94 20.80
CA PHE A 125 -6.89 -2.09 20.75
C PHE A 125 -6.28 -3.25 19.96
N GLN A 126 -5.55 -2.96 18.88
CA GLN A 126 -4.85 -3.97 18.08
C GLN A 126 -3.68 -4.66 18.80
N GLN A 127 -3.03 -3.99 19.76
CA GLN A 127 -1.87 -4.52 20.49
C GLN A 127 -2.25 -5.36 21.73
N ARG A 128 -3.54 -5.47 22.08
CA ARG A 128 -3.99 -6.17 23.29
C ARG A 128 -4.41 -7.61 23.02
N THR A 129 -3.99 -8.50 23.91
CA THR A 129 -4.54 -9.86 24.04
C THR A 129 -5.88 -9.83 24.78
N GLN A 130 -6.83 -10.71 24.42
CA GLN A 130 -8.20 -10.76 24.98
C GLN A 130 -8.25 -10.79 26.53
N GLY A 131 -9.22 -10.07 27.10
CA GLY A 131 -9.64 -10.16 28.50
C GLY A 131 -9.19 -9.02 29.44
N GLY A 132 -10.10 -8.57 30.32
CA GLY A 132 -9.71 -7.88 31.57
C GLY A 132 -10.66 -6.83 32.16
N ALA A 133 -11.58 -6.23 31.38
CA ALA A 133 -12.44 -5.16 31.86
C ALA A 133 -13.93 -5.54 31.80
N ASP A 134 -14.72 -5.04 32.75
CA ASP A 134 -16.18 -5.11 32.70
C ASP A 134 -16.67 -4.28 31.50
N ALA A 135 -17.29 -4.94 30.53
CA ALA A 135 -17.83 -4.31 29.33
C ALA A 135 -18.98 -3.32 29.63
N ALA A 136 -19.50 -3.30 30.86
CA ALA A 136 -20.51 -2.33 31.28
C ALA A 136 -19.92 -1.00 31.78
N ASP A 137 -18.62 -0.93 32.09
CA ASP A 137 -18.00 0.26 32.68
C ASP A 137 -17.28 1.12 31.63
N LEU A 138 -17.97 2.15 31.15
CA LEU A 138 -17.42 3.13 30.18
C LEU A 138 -16.19 3.87 30.72
N THR A 139 -16.01 3.99 32.04
CA THR A 139 -14.80 4.62 32.61
C THR A 139 -13.53 3.84 32.29
N ARG A 140 -13.69 2.57 31.92
CA ARG A 140 -12.61 1.64 31.54
C ARG A 140 -12.64 1.25 30.07
N ILE A 141 -13.39 1.97 29.22
CA ILE A 141 -13.45 1.71 27.77
C ILE A 141 -12.06 1.74 27.11
N ALA A 142 -11.15 2.59 27.61
CA ALA A 142 -9.76 2.64 27.17
C ALA A 142 -8.97 1.38 27.54
N GLU A 143 -9.48 0.51 28.41
CA GLU A 143 -8.92 -0.79 28.82
C GLU A 143 -9.57 -1.98 28.12
N TRP A 144 -10.66 -1.77 27.37
CA TRP A 144 -11.37 -2.85 26.67
C TRP A 144 -10.49 -3.49 25.59
N ASP A 145 -10.81 -4.75 25.27
CA ASP A 145 -10.22 -5.44 24.14
C ASP A 145 -10.95 -5.11 22.83
N LEU A 146 -10.30 -5.42 21.71
CA LEU A 146 -10.80 -5.15 20.36
C LEU A 146 -12.20 -5.75 20.09
N PRO A 147 -12.53 -7.00 20.51
CA PRO A 147 -13.89 -7.53 20.42
C PRO A 147 -14.93 -6.69 21.17
N THR A 148 -14.61 -6.29 22.41
CA THR A 148 -15.56 -5.61 23.29
C THR A 148 -15.91 -4.22 22.77
N ILE A 149 -14.91 -3.43 22.33
CA ILE A 149 -15.18 -2.09 21.78
C ILE A 149 -15.97 -2.15 20.46
N VAL A 150 -15.68 -3.13 19.59
CA VAL A 150 -16.44 -3.31 18.34
C VAL A 150 -17.87 -3.75 18.62
N ALA A 151 -18.09 -4.64 19.60
CA ALA A 151 -19.42 -5.06 20.03
C ALA A 151 -20.22 -3.90 20.64
N GLU A 152 -19.58 -3.02 21.41
CA GLU A 152 -20.21 -1.81 21.93
C GLU A 152 -20.62 -0.87 20.79
N ILE A 153 -19.74 -0.60 19.82
CA ILE A 153 -20.08 0.26 18.67
C ILE A 153 -21.31 -0.27 17.93
N ARG A 154 -21.34 -1.58 17.65
CA ARG A 154 -22.52 -2.26 17.06
C ARG A 154 -23.76 -2.06 17.90
N THR A 155 -23.64 -2.24 19.22
CA THR A 155 -24.76 -2.07 20.16
C THR A 155 -25.30 -0.64 20.11
N ARG A 156 -24.43 0.37 20.06
CA ARG A 156 -24.83 1.78 19.97
C ARG A 156 -25.47 2.12 18.63
N PHE A 157 -24.93 1.64 17.51
CA PHE A 157 -25.59 1.82 16.21
C PHE A 157 -26.94 1.10 16.13
N ALA A 158 -27.05 -0.12 16.66
CA ALA A 158 -28.33 -0.83 16.74
C ALA A 158 -29.37 -0.09 17.61
N ALA A 159 -28.94 0.48 18.73
CA ALA A 159 -29.79 1.31 19.58
C ALA A 159 -30.23 2.60 18.88
N ALA A 160 -29.32 3.27 18.18
CA ALA A 160 -29.62 4.49 17.43
C ALA A 160 -30.56 4.26 16.24
N VAL A 161 -30.36 3.17 15.48
CA VAL A 161 -31.22 2.80 14.34
C VAL A 161 -32.60 2.32 14.79
N GLY A 162 -32.67 1.71 15.98
CA GLY A 162 -33.89 1.14 16.57
C GLY A 162 -34.36 -0.14 15.89
N ALA A 163 -35.01 -1.01 16.67
CA ALA A 163 -35.63 -2.23 16.17
C ALA A 163 -36.82 -1.91 15.25
N GLU A 164 -37.17 -2.84 14.36
CA GLU A 164 -38.34 -2.69 13.49
C GLU A 164 -39.62 -2.51 14.31
N GLY A 165 -40.41 -1.48 13.97
CA GLY A 165 -41.64 -1.13 14.70
C GLY A 165 -41.45 -0.48 16.07
N SER A 166 -40.21 -0.24 16.53
CA SER A 166 -39.95 0.41 17.81
C SER A 166 -40.35 1.90 17.82
N PRO A 167 -40.82 2.45 18.96
CA PRO A 167 -41.11 3.88 19.10
C PRO A 167 -39.92 4.78 18.78
N GLU A 168 -38.71 4.34 19.13
CA GLU A 168 -37.45 5.07 18.90
C GLU A 168 -37.18 5.22 17.39
N ARG A 169 -37.33 4.14 16.62
CA ARG A 169 -37.21 4.17 15.16
C ARG A 169 -38.30 5.06 14.55
N GLN A 170 -39.56 4.89 14.96
CA GLN A 170 -40.68 5.69 14.43
C GLN A 170 -40.50 7.18 14.68
N ALA A 171 -39.96 7.55 15.84
CA ALA A 171 -39.64 8.94 16.15
C ALA A 171 -38.62 9.52 15.16
N LEU A 172 -37.52 8.82 14.90
CA LEU A 172 -36.51 9.28 13.93
C LEU A 172 -37.02 9.31 12.48
N GLN A 173 -37.86 8.35 12.11
CA GLN A 173 -38.50 8.28 10.79
C GLN A 173 -39.49 9.43 10.55
N ALA A 174 -40.03 10.02 11.62
CA ALA A 174 -40.93 11.17 11.54
C ALA A 174 -40.21 12.53 11.49
N LEU A 175 -38.88 12.57 11.62
CA LEU A 175 -38.10 13.81 11.67
C LEU A 175 -37.52 14.13 10.29
N PRO A 176 -37.95 15.20 9.60
CA PRO A 176 -37.37 15.60 8.32
C PRO A 176 -35.93 16.09 8.47
N VAL A 177 -35.03 15.67 7.59
CA VAL A 177 -33.61 16.06 7.65
C VAL A 177 -33.41 17.58 7.55
N ALA A 178 -34.27 18.27 6.79
CA ALA A 178 -34.25 19.72 6.59
C ALA A 178 -34.41 20.51 7.90
N ASP A 179 -35.24 20.01 8.83
CA ASP A 179 -35.48 20.63 10.14
C ASP A 179 -34.30 20.45 11.10
N TRP A 180 -33.34 19.58 10.73
CA TRP A 180 -32.16 19.26 11.51
C TRP A 180 -30.89 19.91 10.98
N SER A 181 -31.00 20.88 10.06
CA SER A 181 -29.87 21.65 9.48
C SER A 181 -29.00 22.40 10.50
N ALA A 182 -29.52 22.65 11.72
CA ALA A 182 -28.70 23.18 12.79
C ALA A 182 -27.63 22.17 13.25
N LEU A 183 -27.89 20.88 13.16
CA LEU A 183 -26.94 19.82 13.54
C LEU A 183 -26.30 19.18 12.29
N LEU A 184 -27.10 18.94 11.25
CA LEU A 184 -26.73 18.27 10.02
C LEU A 184 -26.28 19.28 8.97
N ARG A 185 -25.09 19.08 8.39
CA ARG A 185 -24.63 19.90 7.27
C ARG A 185 -25.30 19.42 5.97
N PRO A 186 -25.84 20.33 5.14
CA PRO A 186 -26.34 19.97 3.82
C PRO A 186 -25.25 19.29 2.98
N GLY A 187 -25.59 18.15 2.37
CA GLY A 187 -24.70 17.44 1.46
C GLY A 187 -24.72 18.01 0.04
N THR A 188 -24.02 17.34 -0.88
CA THR A 188 -24.08 17.65 -2.32
C THR A 188 -25.31 17.07 -3.02
N LEU A 189 -26.03 16.15 -2.36
CA LEU A 189 -27.30 15.60 -2.81
C LEU A 189 -28.47 16.31 -2.11
N PRO A 190 -29.61 16.50 -2.80
CA PRO A 190 -30.83 17.01 -2.17
C PRO A 190 -31.33 16.13 -1.03
N ASP A 191 -32.02 16.74 -0.07
CA ASP A 191 -32.64 16.06 1.07
C ASP A 191 -33.61 14.93 0.66
N ALA A 192 -34.20 14.99 -0.54
CA ALA A 192 -35.09 13.95 -1.08
C ALA A 192 -34.43 12.57 -1.20
N TYR A 193 -33.09 12.50 -1.28
CA TYR A 193 -32.36 11.23 -1.24
C TYR A 193 -32.38 10.60 0.14
N ARG A 194 -32.47 11.41 1.21
CA ARG A 194 -32.33 11.04 2.62
C ARG A 194 -33.31 11.87 3.47
N PRO A 195 -34.63 11.71 3.26
CA PRO A 195 -35.60 12.71 3.72
C PRO A 195 -35.72 12.80 5.23
N THR A 196 -35.30 11.76 5.98
CA THR A 196 -35.49 11.69 7.43
C THR A 196 -34.17 11.65 8.19
N VAL A 197 -34.17 12.01 9.48
CA VAL A 197 -32.99 11.81 10.34
C VAL A 197 -32.64 10.32 10.46
N TRP A 198 -33.65 9.44 10.41
CA TRP A 198 -33.41 7.99 10.41
C TRP A 198 -32.57 7.53 9.20
N ASP A 199 -32.75 8.13 8.03
CA ASP A 199 -31.92 7.85 6.84
C ASP A 199 -30.43 8.09 7.07
N VAL A 200 -30.10 9.13 7.82
CA VAL A 200 -28.71 9.51 8.14
C VAL A 200 -28.15 8.52 9.15
N VAL A 201 -28.90 8.23 10.22
CA VAL A 201 -28.47 7.28 11.27
C VAL A 201 -28.26 5.87 10.72
N ALA A 202 -29.17 5.39 9.86
CA ALA A 202 -29.01 4.08 9.20
C ALA A 202 -27.78 4.03 8.29
N ARG A 203 -27.38 5.15 7.70
CA ARG A 203 -26.21 5.23 6.82
C ARG A 203 -24.90 5.37 7.56
N ASP A 204 -24.88 6.05 8.72
CA ASP A 204 -23.73 5.99 9.62
C ASP A 204 -23.48 4.54 10.09
N ALA A 205 -24.56 3.81 10.42
CA ALA A 205 -24.46 2.39 10.77
C ALA A 205 -23.98 1.53 9.58
N LEU A 206 -24.41 1.84 8.36
CA LEU A 206 -23.90 1.19 7.13
C LEU A 206 -22.42 1.48 6.91
N GLU A 207 -21.95 2.70 7.16
CA GLU A 207 -20.54 3.06 7.02
C GLU A 207 -19.67 2.26 8.00
N PHE A 208 -20.12 2.16 9.25
CA PHE A 208 -19.49 1.29 10.23
C PHE A 208 -19.50 -0.18 9.79
N ALA A 209 -20.61 -0.71 9.28
CA ALA A 209 -20.66 -2.08 8.77
C ALA A 209 -19.72 -2.29 7.56
N ALA A 210 -19.67 -1.33 6.64
CA ALA A 210 -18.82 -1.35 5.45
C ALA A 210 -17.32 -1.27 5.78
N SER A 211 -16.95 -0.71 6.94
CA SER A 211 -15.56 -0.70 7.40
C SER A 211 -14.99 -2.10 7.67
N GLY A 212 -15.85 -3.13 7.76
CA GLY A 212 -15.42 -4.51 7.95
C GLY A 212 -14.90 -4.82 9.35
N GLU A 213 -15.04 -3.90 10.30
CA GLU A 213 -14.56 -4.07 11.68
C GLU A 213 -15.28 -5.22 12.38
N ARG A 214 -14.51 -6.22 12.79
CA ARG A 214 -15.01 -7.45 13.43
C ARG A 214 -14.46 -7.69 14.83
N GLY A 215 -13.59 -6.82 15.34
CA GLY A 215 -13.05 -6.98 16.68
C GLY A 215 -11.97 -8.08 16.81
N LEU A 216 -11.88 -9.01 15.84
CA LEU A 216 -11.04 -10.20 15.80
C LEU A 216 -10.68 -10.57 14.35
N VAL A 217 -9.74 -11.50 14.17
CA VAL A 217 -9.53 -12.19 12.88
C VAL A 217 -10.83 -12.92 12.47
N ASN A 218 -11.24 -12.76 11.20
CA ASN A 218 -12.47 -13.31 10.58
C ASN A 218 -12.89 -14.69 11.13
N PRO A 219 -14.18 -14.95 11.42
CA PRO A 219 -14.62 -16.27 11.84
C PRO A 219 -14.32 -17.33 10.76
N GLU A 220 -14.36 -18.61 11.15
CA GLU A 220 -14.07 -19.74 10.26
C GLU A 220 -14.90 -19.76 9.00
N ASP A 221 -16.20 -19.65 9.21
CA ASP A 221 -17.22 -19.59 8.19
C ASP A 221 -17.63 -18.13 8.04
N ALA A 222 -16.64 -17.26 7.79
CA ALA A 222 -16.93 -15.87 7.50
C ALA A 222 -17.95 -15.83 6.36
N PHE A 223 -19.07 -15.16 6.62
CA PHE A 223 -20.10 -15.03 5.61
C PHE A 223 -19.51 -14.27 4.42
N GLU A 224 -19.48 -14.92 3.27
CA GLU A 224 -19.11 -14.33 1.98
C GLU A 224 -20.38 -14.02 1.21
N LEU A 225 -20.32 -12.98 0.37
CA LEU A 225 -21.40 -12.63 -0.52
C LEU A 225 -21.06 -13.16 -1.91
N ASP A 226 -21.77 -14.17 -2.40
CA ASP A 226 -21.53 -14.67 -3.76
C ASP A 226 -22.09 -13.72 -4.83
N ALA A 227 -21.46 -13.68 -6.01
CA ALA A 227 -21.89 -12.85 -7.13
C ALA A 227 -23.29 -13.23 -7.69
N ASP A 228 -23.71 -14.49 -7.52
CA ASP A 228 -25.05 -14.99 -7.87
C ASP A 228 -26.10 -14.76 -6.77
N SER A 229 -25.70 -14.16 -5.64
CA SER A 229 -26.59 -13.85 -4.53
C SER A 229 -27.74 -12.92 -4.95
N PRO A 230 -28.94 -13.07 -4.34
CA PRO A 230 -30.02 -12.09 -4.43
C PRO A 230 -29.64 -10.65 -4.04
N ALA A 231 -28.49 -10.44 -3.40
CA ALA A 231 -27.95 -9.10 -3.15
C ALA A 231 -27.68 -8.28 -4.43
N LEU A 232 -27.37 -8.94 -5.55
CA LEU A 232 -27.30 -8.33 -6.89
C LEU A 232 -28.54 -8.66 -7.74
N GLY A 233 -29.56 -9.27 -7.15
CA GLY A 233 -30.85 -9.54 -7.79
C GLY A 233 -31.78 -8.33 -7.79
N THR A 234 -33.03 -8.60 -8.16
CA THR A 234 -34.12 -7.63 -8.10
C THR A 234 -34.37 -7.14 -6.67
N MET A 235 -35.03 -5.99 -6.54
CA MET A 235 -35.33 -5.40 -5.24
C MET A 235 -36.21 -6.36 -4.40
N GLU A 236 -37.16 -7.03 -5.04
CA GLU A 236 -38.05 -8.02 -4.44
C GLU A 236 -37.30 -9.26 -3.95
N GLU A 237 -36.40 -9.81 -4.77
CA GLU A 237 -35.54 -10.93 -4.39
C GLU A 237 -34.65 -10.57 -3.20
N PHE A 238 -34.08 -9.36 -3.19
CA PHE A 238 -33.26 -8.88 -2.07
C PHE A 238 -34.05 -8.70 -0.77
N LEU A 239 -35.25 -8.12 -0.83
CA LEU A 239 -36.13 -7.95 0.32
C LEU A 239 -36.55 -9.30 0.92
N ALA A 240 -36.77 -10.31 0.07
CA ALA A 240 -37.11 -11.67 0.50
C ALA A 240 -35.89 -12.46 1.03
N TRP A 241 -34.69 -12.15 0.53
CA TRP A 241 -33.45 -12.82 0.92
C TRP A 241 -33.07 -12.49 2.37
N LYS A 242 -33.07 -13.49 3.25
CA LYS A 242 -32.72 -13.39 4.68
C LYS A 242 -31.66 -14.44 5.05
N PRO A 243 -30.41 -14.30 4.55
CA PRO A 243 -29.34 -15.27 4.78
C PRO A 243 -29.06 -15.48 6.27
N GLU A 244 -29.32 -14.49 7.11
CA GLU A 244 -29.17 -14.61 8.56
C GLU A 244 -30.16 -15.57 9.24
N SER A 245 -31.22 -16.00 8.52
CA SER A 245 -32.18 -16.98 9.00
C SER A 245 -31.83 -18.40 8.53
N ASP A 246 -30.83 -18.55 7.66
CA ASP A 246 -30.34 -19.83 7.19
C ASP A 246 -29.48 -20.49 8.28
N PRO A 247 -29.84 -21.70 8.79
CA PRO A 247 -29.02 -22.41 9.77
C PRO A 247 -27.60 -22.74 9.29
N ALA A 248 -27.34 -22.71 7.98
CA ALA A 248 -26.01 -22.90 7.41
C ALA A 248 -25.08 -21.68 7.61
N VAL A 249 -25.65 -20.48 7.85
CA VAL A 249 -24.88 -19.26 8.11
C VAL A 249 -24.57 -19.15 9.60
N THR A 250 -23.36 -19.53 9.97
CA THR A 250 -22.90 -19.55 11.37
C THR A 250 -22.29 -18.22 11.82
N ASP A 251 -21.85 -17.36 10.89
CA ASP A 251 -21.34 -16.00 11.15
C ASP A 251 -22.47 -14.96 11.28
N ALA A 252 -23.32 -15.11 12.30
CA ALA A 252 -24.47 -14.22 12.54
C ALA A 252 -24.08 -12.73 12.76
N SER A 253 -22.83 -12.49 13.12
CA SER A 253 -22.25 -11.17 13.42
C SER A 253 -21.49 -10.54 12.24
N SER A 254 -21.64 -11.09 11.03
CA SER A 254 -20.99 -10.56 9.84
C SER A 254 -21.40 -9.10 9.57
N PRO A 255 -20.44 -8.18 9.34
CA PRO A 255 -20.74 -6.83 8.87
C PRO A 255 -21.50 -6.82 7.53
N LEU A 256 -21.30 -7.84 6.67
CA LEU A 256 -22.05 -7.98 5.42
C LEU A 256 -23.53 -8.32 5.68
N LEU A 257 -23.83 -9.14 6.68
CA LEU A 257 -25.21 -9.42 7.08
C LEU A 257 -25.84 -8.19 7.74
N GLU A 258 -25.09 -7.45 8.54
CA GLU A 258 -25.54 -6.19 9.13
C GLU A 258 -25.88 -5.16 8.05
N ALA A 259 -25.00 -4.97 7.06
CA ALA A 259 -25.26 -4.11 5.92
C ALA A 259 -26.49 -4.56 5.11
N ALA A 260 -26.63 -5.87 4.83
CA ALA A 260 -27.81 -6.40 4.15
C ALA A 260 -29.11 -6.09 4.91
N ARG A 261 -29.13 -6.23 6.24
CA ARG A 261 -30.29 -5.89 7.07
C ARG A 261 -30.61 -4.39 7.02
N LEU A 262 -29.60 -3.53 7.07
CA LEU A 262 -29.78 -2.07 7.01
C LEU A 262 -30.31 -1.63 5.64
N TYR A 263 -29.78 -2.16 4.54
CA TYR A 263 -30.33 -1.89 3.20
C TYR A 263 -31.76 -2.40 3.05
N ARG A 264 -32.08 -3.62 3.52
CA ARG A 264 -33.47 -4.11 3.53
C ARG A 264 -34.38 -3.18 4.33
N ALA A 265 -33.93 -2.68 5.48
CA ALA A 265 -34.70 -1.77 6.32
C ALA A 265 -34.95 -0.42 5.62
N LEU A 266 -33.93 0.16 4.96
CA LEU A 266 -34.07 1.40 4.20
C LEU A 266 -35.04 1.25 3.03
N ILE A 267 -34.88 0.19 2.22
CA ILE A 267 -35.75 -0.08 1.08
C ILE A 267 -37.19 -0.32 1.55
N ALA A 268 -37.38 -1.13 2.60
CA ALA A 268 -38.71 -1.40 3.14
C ALA A 268 -39.40 -0.14 3.69
N PHE A 269 -38.65 0.76 4.32
CA PHE A 269 -39.18 2.03 4.84
C PHE A 269 -39.71 2.94 3.72
N HIS A 270 -38.94 3.09 2.64
CA HIS A 270 -39.30 3.98 1.52
C HIS A 270 -40.16 3.33 0.44
N HIS A 271 -40.46 2.03 0.54
CA HIS A 271 -41.23 1.29 -0.48
C HIS A 271 -42.60 1.94 -0.79
N GLY A 272 -43.21 2.59 0.20
CA GLY A 272 -44.52 3.25 0.07
C GLY A 272 -44.47 4.75 -0.23
N ASP A 273 -43.29 5.33 -0.40
CA ASP A 273 -43.14 6.78 -0.53
C ASP A 273 -43.72 7.30 -1.85
N LYS A 274 -44.34 8.49 -1.82
CA LYS A 274 -44.81 9.14 -3.05
C LYS A 274 -43.66 9.62 -3.92
N ASP A 275 -42.63 10.17 -3.29
CA ASP A 275 -41.35 10.50 -3.94
C ASP A 275 -40.45 9.27 -3.85
N GLN A 276 -40.10 8.72 -5.00
CA GLN A 276 -39.33 7.49 -5.11
C GLN A 276 -37.83 7.71 -4.96
N THR A 277 -37.37 8.95 -4.77
CA THR A 277 -35.93 9.30 -4.71
C THR A 277 -35.20 8.52 -3.63
N ALA A 278 -35.72 8.49 -2.40
CA ALA A 278 -35.09 7.78 -1.28
C ALA A 278 -35.04 6.26 -1.50
N LEU A 279 -36.12 5.67 -2.03
CA LEU A 279 -36.20 4.25 -2.37
C LEU A 279 -35.18 3.86 -3.45
N LEU A 280 -35.19 4.58 -4.58
CA LEU A 280 -34.28 4.33 -5.69
C LEU A 280 -32.82 4.55 -5.30
N ALA A 281 -32.54 5.56 -4.47
CA ALA A 281 -31.19 5.78 -3.98
C ALA A 281 -30.73 4.66 -3.02
N ALA A 282 -31.58 4.18 -2.12
CA ALA A 282 -31.26 3.05 -1.25
C ALA A 282 -31.01 1.76 -2.03
N ASP A 283 -31.79 1.51 -3.09
CA ASP A 283 -31.60 0.33 -3.94
C ASP A 283 -30.33 0.42 -4.81
N LEU A 284 -29.99 1.61 -5.32
CA LEU A 284 -28.73 1.82 -6.02
C LEU A 284 -27.53 1.62 -5.09
N ASP A 285 -27.59 2.19 -3.87
CA ASP A 285 -26.54 2.00 -2.87
C ASP A 285 -26.35 0.51 -2.53
N ARG A 286 -27.44 -0.25 -2.41
CA ARG A 286 -27.41 -1.71 -2.23
C ARG A 286 -26.65 -2.38 -3.37
N ILE A 287 -26.99 -2.08 -4.63
CA ILE A 287 -26.33 -2.71 -5.79
C ILE A 287 -24.83 -2.42 -5.77
N LEU A 288 -24.44 -1.17 -5.50
CA LEU A 288 -23.04 -0.77 -5.45
C LEU A 288 -22.28 -1.43 -4.28
N TRP A 289 -22.91 -1.51 -3.10
CA TRP A 289 -22.36 -2.22 -1.95
C TRP A 289 -22.19 -3.71 -2.23
N ALA A 290 -23.23 -4.36 -2.77
CA ALA A 290 -23.22 -5.78 -3.07
C ALA A 290 -22.14 -6.09 -4.13
N ALA A 291 -22.05 -5.29 -5.19
CA ALA A 291 -21.02 -5.45 -6.22
C ALA A 291 -19.60 -5.21 -5.71
N GLY A 292 -19.41 -4.29 -4.75
CA GLY A 292 -18.12 -4.04 -4.12
C GLY A 292 -17.72 -5.09 -3.07
N SER A 293 -18.69 -5.85 -2.54
CA SER A 293 -18.48 -6.83 -1.47
C SER A 293 -18.52 -8.29 -1.95
N ALA A 294 -19.13 -8.55 -3.10
CA ALA A 294 -19.36 -9.89 -3.60
C ALA A 294 -18.11 -10.51 -4.23
N VAL A 295 -18.06 -11.84 -4.25
CA VAL A 295 -16.98 -12.64 -4.83
C VAL A 295 -17.53 -13.59 -5.88
N GLY A 296 -16.77 -13.81 -6.95
CA GLY A 296 -17.13 -14.76 -8.01
C GLY A 296 -16.69 -14.31 -9.40
N PRO A 297 -16.47 -15.26 -10.33
CA PRO A 297 -16.00 -14.96 -11.68
C PRO A 297 -17.00 -14.15 -12.52
N GLU A 298 -18.30 -14.22 -12.20
CA GLU A 298 -19.37 -13.52 -12.93
C GLU A 298 -19.75 -12.16 -12.33
N LEU A 299 -18.97 -11.64 -11.38
CA LEU A 299 -19.30 -10.41 -10.66
C LEU A 299 -19.50 -9.19 -11.58
N ALA A 300 -18.64 -9.05 -12.60
CA ALA A 300 -18.73 -7.93 -13.53
C ALA A 300 -20.05 -7.95 -14.32
N ASP A 301 -20.41 -9.12 -14.84
CA ASP A 301 -21.65 -9.33 -15.61
C ASP A 301 -22.88 -9.12 -14.72
N ARG A 302 -22.87 -9.69 -13.50
CA ARG A 302 -23.96 -9.52 -12.52
C ARG A 302 -24.15 -8.06 -12.07
N LYS A 303 -23.05 -7.31 -11.91
CA LYS A 303 -23.10 -5.87 -11.62
C LYS A 303 -23.70 -5.09 -12.78
N GLN A 304 -23.31 -5.43 -14.01
CA GLN A 304 -23.85 -4.80 -15.21
C GLN A 304 -25.36 -5.05 -15.32
N ASP A 305 -25.80 -6.31 -15.25
CA ASP A 305 -27.22 -6.69 -15.29
C ASP A 305 -28.05 -5.93 -14.24
N ALA A 306 -27.55 -5.86 -13.00
CA ALA A 306 -28.23 -5.17 -11.91
C ALA A 306 -28.37 -3.66 -12.16
N LEU A 307 -27.35 -3.02 -12.71
CA LEU A 307 -27.39 -1.59 -13.05
C LEU A 307 -28.30 -1.32 -14.26
N GLU A 308 -28.29 -2.18 -15.27
CA GLU A 308 -29.20 -2.07 -16.43
C GLU A 308 -30.66 -2.20 -16.00
N ALA A 309 -30.98 -3.23 -15.20
CA ALA A 309 -32.32 -3.41 -14.63
C ALA A 309 -32.74 -2.25 -13.73
N PHE A 310 -31.81 -1.70 -12.94
CA PHE A 310 -32.07 -0.50 -12.15
C PHE A 310 -32.42 0.71 -13.03
N ILE A 311 -31.64 0.96 -14.10
CA ILE A 311 -31.87 2.07 -15.02
C ILE A 311 -33.23 1.95 -15.70
N GLU A 312 -33.62 0.75 -16.13
CA GLU A 312 -34.92 0.51 -16.73
C GLU A 312 -36.07 0.82 -15.76
N ARG A 313 -35.98 0.31 -14.52
CA ARG A 313 -37.02 0.54 -13.50
C ARG A 313 -37.09 1.99 -13.03
N ALA A 314 -35.94 2.67 -12.88
CA ALA A 314 -35.89 4.07 -12.51
C ALA A 314 -36.42 5.01 -13.61
N ALA A 315 -36.50 4.52 -14.87
CA ALA A 315 -37.02 5.24 -16.02
C ALA A 315 -36.41 6.65 -16.17
N ASP A 316 -37.25 7.69 -16.15
CA ASP A 316 -36.85 9.10 -16.31
C ASP A 316 -36.59 9.79 -14.96
N HIS A 317 -36.34 9.02 -13.90
CA HIS A 317 -35.97 9.56 -12.59
C HIS A 317 -34.47 9.93 -12.55
N GLU A 318 -34.10 10.97 -11.81
CA GLU A 318 -32.72 11.49 -11.82
C GLU A 318 -31.66 10.50 -11.29
N THR A 319 -32.07 9.56 -10.44
CA THR A 319 -31.24 8.45 -9.95
C THR A 319 -30.80 7.50 -11.07
N ALA A 320 -31.55 7.43 -12.18
CA ALA A 320 -31.14 6.67 -13.36
C ALA A 320 -29.85 7.24 -13.97
N SER A 321 -29.63 8.56 -13.95
CA SER A 321 -28.37 9.15 -14.41
C SER A 321 -27.19 8.78 -13.51
N LEU A 322 -27.40 8.64 -12.19
CA LEU A 322 -26.37 8.18 -11.28
C LEU A 322 -26.00 6.71 -11.54
N ALA A 323 -26.99 5.84 -11.79
CA ALA A 323 -26.74 4.45 -12.20
C ALA A 323 -26.03 4.36 -13.57
N ARG A 324 -26.41 5.21 -14.53
CA ARG A 324 -25.73 5.33 -15.83
C ARG A 324 -24.26 5.71 -15.68
N PHE A 325 -23.92 6.61 -14.76
CA PHE A 325 -22.52 6.94 -14.45
C PHE A 325 -21.75 5.70 -13.96
N HIS A 326 -22.32 4.93 -13.03
CA HIS A 326 -21.67 3.72 -12.52
C HIS A 326 -21.51 2.63 -13.58
N LEU A 327 -22.53 2.42 -14.42
CA LEU A 327 -22.46 1.46 -15.52
C LEU A 327 -21.48 1.91 -16.61
N ALA A 328 -21.47 3.21 -16.96
CA ALA A 328 -20.50 3.76 -17.90
C ALA A 328 -19.05 3.61 -17.39
N THR A 329 -18.84 3.78 -16.08
CA THR A 329 -17.53 3.55 -15.45
C THR A 329 -17.13 2.07 -15.57
N LEU A 330 -18.05 1.13 -15.33
CA LEU A 330 -17.78 -0.30 -15.51
C LEU A 330 -17.40 -0.64 -16.97
N LEU A 331 -18.14 -0.11 -17.94
CA LEU A 331 -17.84 -0.29 -19.37
C LEU A 331 -16.47 0.29 -19.74
N GLN A 332 -16.10 1.44 -19.15
CA GLN A 332 -14.77 2.03 -19.32
C GLN A 332 -13.67 1.12 -18.76
N GLU A 333 -13.86 0.56 -17.56
CA GLU A 333 -12.92 -0.39 -16.93
C GLU A 333 -12.74 -1.67 -17.77
N GLN A 334 -13.80 -2.11 -18.45
CA GLN A 334 -13.76 -3.22 -19.42
C GLN A 334 -13.14 -2.83 -20.78
N GLY A 335 -12.84 -1.55 -21.00
CA GLY A 335 -12.23 -1.02 -22.22
C GLY A 335 -13.22 -0.67 -23.34
N ASP A 336 -14.52 -0.66 -23.09
CA ASP A 336 -15.55 -0.19 -24.02
C ASP A 336 -15.90 1.29 -23.79
N PHE A 337 -14.98 2.16 -24.20
CA PHE A 337 -15.12 3.60 -24.05
C PHE A 337 -16.27 4.19 -24.88
N VAL A 338 -16.65 3.55 -26.00
CA VAL A 338 -17.73 4.04 -26.87
C VAL A 338 -19.08 3.83 -26.19
N ALA A 339 -19.32 2.64 -25.66
CA ALA A 339 -20.52 2.36 -24.90
C ALA A 339 -20.57 3.21 -23.62
N ALA A 340 -19.44 3.31 -22.90
CA ALA A 340 -19.32 4.16 -21.71
C ALA A 340 -19.68 5.63 -22.00
N ARG A 341 -19.06 6.23 -23.02
CA ARG A 341 -19.33 7.61 -23.43
C ARG A 341 -20.78 7.81 -23.86
N THR A 342 -21.33 6.88 -24.63
CA THR A 342 -22.73 6.95 -25.11
C THR A 342 -23.70 6.94 -23.94
N LEU A 343 -23.52 6.00 -23.01
CA LEU A 343 -24.38 5.87 -21.84
C LEU A 343 -24.26 7.07 -20.89
N ALA A 344 -23.04 7.55 -20.67
CA ALA A 344 -22.80 8.75 -19.87
C ALA A 344 -23.43 9.99 -20.51
N ALA A 345 -23.34 10.16 -21.84
CA ALA A 345 -23.98 11.29 -22.52
C ALA A 345 -25.50 11.31 -22.30
N VAL A 346 -26.16 10.15 -22.39
CA VAL A 346 -27.60 10.04 -22.06
C VAL A 346 -27.87 10.51 -20.63
N GLY A 347 -27.07 10.06 -19.65
CA GLY A 347 -27.23 10.48 -18.25
C GLY A 347 -27.03 11.99 -18.03
N ALA A 348 -26.06 12.59 -18.73
CA ALA A 348 -25.78 14.03 -18.68
C ALA A 348 -26.90 14.87 -19.30
N GLU A 349 -27.48 14.41 -20.41
CA GLU A 349 -28.55 15.10 -21.14
C GLU A 349 -29.91 14.98 -20.45
N SER A 350 -30.25 13.81 -19.91
CA SER A 350 -31.53 13.59 -19.22
C SER A 350 -31.65 14.43 -17.94
N HIS A 351 -30.57 14.55 -17.17
CA HIS A 351 -30.61 15.19 -15.84
C HIS A 351 -29.40 16.11 -15.57
N PRO A 352 -29.16 17.17 -16.36
CA PRO A 352 -27.92 17.97 -16.31
C PRO A 352 -27.67 18.69 -14.99
N LYS A 353 -28.71 18.86 -14.16
CA LYS A 353 -28.62 19.50 -12.84
C LYS A 353 -28.52 18.51 -11.68
N SER A 354 -28.73 17.22 -11.92
CA SER A 354 -28.58 16.20 -10.87
C SER A 354 -27.10 15.85 -10.68
N ALA A 355 -26.76 15.29 -9.53
CA ALA A 355 -25.40 14.82 -9.27
C ALA A 355 -24.97 13.73 -10.26
N GLY A 356 -25.88 12.82 -10.62
CA GLY A 356 -25.65 11.79 -11.62
C GLY A 356 -25.37 12.37 -13.01
N GLY A 357 -26.14 13.37 -13.44
CA GLY A 357 -25.91 14.04 -14.73
C GLY A 357 -24.58 14.80 -14.76
N ALA A 358 -24.21 15.48 -13.68
CA ALA A 358 -22.91 16.14 -13.57
C ALA A 358 -21.73 15.14 -13.62
N GLN A 359 -21.84 14.00 -12.92
CA GLN A 359 -20.83 12.95 -12.97
C GLN A 359 -20.71 12.32 -14.36
N CYS A 360 -21.83 12.07 -15.01
CA CYS A 360 -21.89 11.64 -16.41
C CYS A 360 -21.21 12.63 -17.35
N ALA A 361 -21.47 13.94 -17.21
CA ALA A 361 -20.84 14.98 -18.04
C ALA A 361 -19.32 15.03 -17.84
N ASN A 362 -18.85 14.86 -16.61
CA ASN A 362 -17.43 14.77 -16.29
C ASN A 362 -16.79 13.53 -16.93
N LEU A 363 -17.47 12.38 -16.90
CA LEU A 363 -16.98 11.16 -17.54
C LEU A 363 -16.90 11.29 -19.06
N VAL A 364 -17.90 11.90 -19.71
CA VAL A 364 -17.85 12.23 -21.15
C VAL A 364 -16.63 13.12 -21.43
N THR A 365 -16.45 14.17 -20.64
CA THR A 365 -15.30 15.08 -20.78
C THR A 365 -13.97 14.34 -20.63
N ALA A 366 -13.86 13.42 -19.68
CA ALA A 366 -12.65 12.62 -19.46
C ALA A 366 -12.36 11.66 -20.63
N ILE A 367 -13.37 10.98 -21.17
CA ILE A 367 -13.22 10.07 -22.32
C ILE A 367 -12.85 10.85 -23.59
N GLU A 368 -13.46 12.02 -23.80
CA GLU A 368 -13.21 12.89 -24.95
C GLU A 368 -11.94 13.74 -24.79
N GLN A 369 -11.35 13.79 -23.60
CA GLN A 369 -10.14 14.56 -23.36
C GLN A 369 -9.03 14.09 -24.30
N LYS A 370 -8.41 15.08 -24.93
CA LYS A 370 -7.26 14.88 -25.80
C LYS A 370 -6.05 14.52 -24.97
N GLU A 371 -5.28 13.55 -25.43
CA GLU A 371 -4.03 13.15 -24.78
C GLU A 371 -2.91 13.15 -25.80
N LEU A 372 -1.74 13.61 -25.36
CA LEU A 372 -0.51 13.60 -26.12
C LEU A 372 0.66 13.36 -25.17
N ALA A 373 1.40 12.29 -25.42
CA ALA A 373 2.70 12.03 -24.84
C ALA A 373 3.69 11.70 -25.95
N LEU A 374 4.97 11.97 -25.71
CA LEU A 374 6.03 11.63 -26.65
C LEU A 374 7.17 10.94 -25.90
N VAL A 375 7.73 9.92 -26.53
CA VAL A 375 8.91 9.18 -26.06
C VAL A 375 9.84 8.97 -27.25
N THR A 376 11.14 9.12 -27.00
CA THR A 376 12.19 8.86 -27.98
C THR A 376 13.50 8.61 -27.24
N GLU A 377 14.48 8.09 -27.95
CA GLU A 377 15.80 7.87 -27.39
C GLU A 377 16.49 9.19 -27.07
N ARG A 378 17.22 9.23 -25.93
CA ARG A 378 17.96 10.43 -25.52
C ARG A 378 19.15 10.73 -26.43
N ALA A 379 19.71 9.71 -27.08
CA ALA A 379 20.81 9.84 -28.03
C ALA A 379 20.32 9.54 -29.45
N TRP A 380 20.50 10.49 -30.36
CA TRP A 380 20.15 10.37 -31.77
C TRP A 380 21.42 10.23 -32.60
N ALA A 381 21.58 9.06 -33.22
CA ALA A 381 22.63 8.69 -34.18
C ALA A 381 22.09 7.57 -35.08
N GLU A 382 22.87 7.15 -36.09
CA GLU A 382 22.52 5.99 -36.91
C GLU A 382 22.62 4.66 -36.14
N PRO A 383 21.67 3.72 -36.33
CA PRO A 383 20.40 3.89 -37.05
C PRO A 383 19.51 4.91 -36.33
N TRP A 384 18.86 5.83 -37.05
CA TRP A 384 18.10 6.92 -36.42
C TRP A 384 16.88 6.39 -35.66
N PRO A 385 16.55 6.93 -34.47
CA PRO A 385 15.41 6.47 -33.68
C PRO A 385 14.09 7.01 -34.24
N VAL A 386 12.98 6.63 -33.60
CA VAL A 386 11.67 7.22 -33.85
C VAL A 386 11.29 8.15 -32.70
N VAL A 387 10.39 9.11 -32.98
CA VAL A 387 9.59 9.75 -31.95
C VAL A 387 8.27 8.99 -31.88
N ARG A 388 8.06 8.25 -30.80
CA ARG A 388 6.80 7.58 -30.52
C ARG A 388 5.84 8.55 -29.89
N VAL A 389 4.73 8.80 -30.55
CA VAL A 389 3.64 9.65 -30.07
C VAL A 389 2.54 8.75 -29.54
N SER A 390 2.27 8.81 -28.23
CA SER A 390 1.08 8.18 -27.64
C SER A 390 -0.03 9.22 -27.56
N TYR A 391 -1.19 8.93 -28.14
CA TYR A 391 -2.25 9.92 -28.29
C TYR A 391 -3.65 9.32 -28.17
N ARG A 392 -4.60 10.19 -27.84
CA ARG A 392 -6.04 9.92 -27.87
C ARG A 392 -6.78 11.18 -28.31
N ASN A 393 -7.80 11.04 -29.15
CA ASN A 393 -8.68 12.11 -29.63
C ASN A 393 -7.94 13.24 -30.38
N LEU A 394 -6.88 12.88 -31.10
CA LEU A 394 -6.10 13.78 -31.95
C LEU A 394 -6.06 13.26 -33.39
N GLY A 395 -6.29 14.14 -34.37
CA GLY A 395 -6.14 13.81 -35.80
C GLY A 395 -4.81 14.28 -36.40
N LYS A 396 -3.99 15.00 -35.64
CA LYS A 396 -2.74 15.60 -36.10
C LYS A 396 -1.81 15.89 -34.93
N VAL A 397 -0.51 15.78 -35.19
CA VAL A 397 0.55 16.25 -34.29
C VAL A 397 1.54 17.13 -35.07
N HIS A 398 1.94 18.22 -34.44
CA HIS A 398 2.99 19.12 -34.89
C HIS A 398 4.23 18.90 -34.04
N LEU A 399 5.34 18.56 -34.69
CA LEU A 399 6.65 18.44 -34.07
C LEU A 399 7.49 19.68 -34.36
N ARG A 400 8.17 20.16 -33.34
CA ARG A 400 9.16 21.24 -33.44
C ARG A 400 10.43 20.83 -32.73
N VAL A 401 11.56 20.99 -33.42
CA VAL A 401 12.89 20.73 -32.87
C VAL A 401 13.59 22.06 -32.66
N CYS A 402 13.85 22.40 -31.40
CA CYS A 402 14.51 23.64 -31.01
C CYS A 402 15.90 23.36 -30.44
N LYS A 403 16.90 24.21 -30.70
CA LYS A 403 18.22 24.06 -30.08
C LYS A 403 18.09 24.25 -28.56
N ALA A 404 18.65 23.34 -27.77
CA ALA A 404 18.63 23.40 -26.32
C ALA A 404 20.01 23.77 -25.76
N ASP A 405 20.02 24.59 -24.70
CA ASP A 405 21.23 24.88 -23.91
C ASP A 405 21.25 24.03 -22.64
N TRP A 406 21.66 22.77 -22.79
CA TRP A 406 21.75 21.85 -21.65
C TRP A 406 22.85 22.26 -20.65
N GLN A 407 23.93 22.91 -21.10
CA GLN A 407 24.98 23.37 -20.18
C GLN A 407 24.49 24.51 -19.29
N ALA A 408 23.68 25.44 -19.80
CA ALA A 408 23.04 26.46 -18.97
C ALA A 408 22.10 25.84 -17.92
N ARG A 409 21.30 24.83 -18.31
CA ARG A 409 20.44 24.10 -17.36
C ARG A 409 21.24 23.37 -16.28
N LEU A 410 22.34 22.72 -16.66
CA LEU A 410 23.26 22.07 -15.74
C LEU A 410 23.80 23.07 -14.71
N ARG A 411 24.29 24.24 -15.17
CA ARG A 411 24.77 25.32 -14.29
C ARG A 411 23.68 25.91 -13.39
N ALA A 412 22.43 25.90 -13.86
CA ALA A 412 21.26 26.31 -13.07
C ALA A 412 20.76 25.23 -12.08
N GLY A 413 21.42 24.07 -12.00
CA GLY A 413 21.05 23.01 -11.06
C GLY A 413 19.91 22.12 -11.54
N ARG A 414 19.55 22.19 -12.83
CA ARG A 414 18.44 21.48 -13.47
C ARG A 414 18.94 20.45 -14.50
N PRO A 415 19.74 19.45 -14.08
CA PRO A 415 20.36 18.51 -15.02
C PRO A 415 19.36 17.52 -15.64
N HIS A 416 18.23 17.28 -14.97
CA HIS A 416 17.23 16.33 -15.42
C HIS A 416 16.27 16.98 -16.44
N PRO A 417 16.13 16.43 -17.66
CA PRO A 417 15.36 17.08 -18.72
C PRO A 417 13.85 17.11 -18.46
N ALA A 418 13.33 16.25 -17.58
CA ALA A 418 11.91 16.23 -17.20
C ALA A 418 11.55 17.22 -16.07
N TRP A 419 12.52 17.86 -15.41
CA TRP A 419 12.25 18.85 -14.36
C TRP A 419 11.97 20.21 -15.01
N LEU A 420 10.72 20.40 -15.43
CA LEU A 420 10.23 21.61 -16.10
C LEU A 420 9.15 22.26 -15.24
N ASP A 421 9.41 23.49 -14.80
CA ASP A 421 8.39 24.38 -14.24
C ASP A 421 7.69 25.17 -15.37
N ASP A 422 6.67 25.96 -15.02
CA ASP A 422 5.90 26.75 -16.01
C ASP A 422 6.79 27.78 -16.74
N ALA A 423 7.81 28.31 -16.06
CA ALA A 423 8.77 29.25 -16.65
C ALA A 423 9.66 28.55 -17.70
N ASP A 424 10.13 27.34 -17.41
CA ASP A 424 10.87 26.50 -18.35
C ASP A 424 10.01 26.17 -19.57
N ARG A 425 8.74 25.79 -19.38
CA ARG A 425 7.81 25.50 -20.48
C ARG A 425 7.63 26.70 -21.38
N ALA A 426 7.31 27.87 -20.82
CA ALA A 426 7.18 29.10 -21.58
C ALA A 426 8.46 29.45 -22.36
N ALA A 427 9.63 29.32 -21.72
CA ALA A 427 10.92 29.59 -22.36
C ALA A 427 11.22 28.59 -23.50
N ILE A 428 10.94 27.30 -23.31
CA ILE A 428 11.12 26.26 -24.32
C ILE A 428 10.20 26.50 -25.52
N LEU A 429 8.93 26.88 -25.27
CA LEU A 429 7.96 27.14 -26.32
C LEU A 429 8.27 28.41 -27.13
N ALA A 430 9.02 29.35 -26.54
CA ALA A 430 9.49 30.56 -27.22
C ALA A 430 10.76 30.35 -28.08
N LEU A 431 11.42 29.17 -28.00
CA LEU A 431 12.63 28.91 -28.78
C LEU A 431 12.34 28.85 -30.30
N PRO A 432 13.27 29.35 -31.14
CA PRO A 432 13.13 29.23 -32.59
C PRO A 432 13.28 27.78 -33.05
N ALA A 433 12.40 27.38 -33.97
CA ALA A 433 12.46 26.06 -34.59
C ALA A 433 13.68 25.94 -35.52
N VAL A 434 14.40 24.82 -35.42
CA VAL A 434 15.45 24.40 -36.36
C VAL A 434 14.85 23.47 -37.42
N ARG A 435 13.91 22.62 -36.99
CA ARG A 435 13.12 21.72 -37.85
C ARG A 435 11.69 21.69 -37.35
N GLU A 436 10.76 21.51 -38.28
CA GLU A 436 9.35 21.35 -38.01
C GLU A 436 8.79 20.25 -38.89
N HIS A 437 7.80 19.54 -38.37
CA HIS A 437 7.09 18.51 -39.08
C HIS A 437 5.65 18.47 -38.60
N ALA A 438 4.73 18.07 -39.48
CA ALA A 438 3.36 17.77 -39.09
C ALA A 438 3.02 16.39 -39.64
N ALA A 439 2.46 15.55 -38.78
CA ALA A 439 2.00 14.22 -39.14
C ALA A 439 0.50 14.12 -38.86
N ASP A 440 -0.25 13.59 -39.82
CA ASP A 440 -1.63 13.19 -39.59
C ASP A 440 -1.63 11.95 -38.69
N LEU A 441 -2.54 11.92 -37.70
CA LEU A 441 -2.69 10.80 -36.78
C LEU A 441 -4.01 10.08 -37.09
N PRO A 442 -4.02 8.73 -37.14
CA PRO A 442 -5.25 7.98 -37.30
C PRO A 442 -6.29 8.33 -36.23
N ALA A 443 -7.53 8.60 -36.65
CA ALA A 443 -8.61 8.95 -35.72
C ALA A 443 -8.86 7.82 -34.71
N THR A 444 -9.11 8.15 -33.45
CA THR A 444 -9.45 7.22 -32.35
C THR A 444 -10.96 7.26 -32.04
N PRO A 445 -11.85 6.81 -32.94
CA PRO A 445 -13.30 6.84 -32.69
C PRO A 445 -13.72 5.89 -31.56
N ASP A 446 -12.83 4.97 -31.17
CA ASP A 446 -12.96 4.06 -30.04
C ASP A 446 -12.49 4.67 -28.71
N PHE A 447 -12.00 5.91 -28.71
CA PHE A 447 -11.39 6.60 -27.56
C PHE A 447 -10.26 5.79 -26.89
N ARG A 448 -9.63 4.88 -27.63
CA ARG A 448 -8.47 4.14 -27.12
C ARG A 448 -7.20 4.90 -27.43
N GLN A 449 -6.25 4.86 -26.50
CA GLN A 449 -4.92 5.40 -26.74
C GLN A 449 -4.24 4.59 -27.85
N ARG A 450 -3.52 5.27 -28.74
CA ARG A 450 -2.71 4.66 -29.80
C ARG A 450 -1.31 5.20 -29.79
N GLN A 451 -0.42 4.49 -30.45
CA GLN A 451 0.97 4.88 -30.64
C GLN A 451 1.24 5.00 -32.14
N GLU A 452 1.89 6.10 -32.54
CA GLU A 452 2.45 6.25 -33.88
C GLU A 452 3.94 6.57 -33.78
N ASP A 453 4.74 5.88 -34.58
CA ASP A 453 6.19 6.09 -34.65
C ASP A 453 6.53 7.01 -35.82
N ILE A 454 7.10 8.18 -35.49
CA ILE A 454 7.54 9.16 -36.48
C ILE A 454 9.06 8.99 -36.66
N ALA A 455 9.48 8.46 -37.80
CA ALA A 455 10.88 8.25 -38.12
C ALA A 455 11.62 9.61 -38.27
N VAL A 456 12.56 9.88 -37.37
CA VAL A 456 13.16 11.22 -37.25
C VAL A 456 14.08 11.56 -38.44
N ALA A 457 14.67 10.55 -39.08
CA ALA A 457 15.52 10.76 -40.24
C ALA A 457 14.74 11.36 -41.42
N GLU A 458 13.52 10.90 -41.66
CA GLU A 458 12.67 11.33 -42.77
C GLU A 458 11.80 12.53 -42.38
N ALA A 459 11.18 12.50 -41.20
CA ALA A 459 10.18 13.48 -40.80
C ALA A 459 10.78 14.87 -40.52
N ILE A 460 11.94 14.91 -39.85
CA ILE A 460 12.60 16.16 -39.41
C ILE A 460 14.02 16.31 -39.98
N ASP A 461 14.38 15.50 -40.98
CA ASP A 461 15.72 15.48 -41.57
C ASP A 461 16.82 15.43 -40.50
N ALA A 462 16.69 14.51 -39.53
CA ALA A 462 17.59 14.44 -38.39
C ALA A 462 19.07 14.22 -38.81
N LYS A 463 19.29 13.65 -39.99
CA LYS A 463 20.61 13.46 -40.62
C LYS A 463 21.38 14.76 -40.83
N SER A 464 20.68 15.87 -41.09
CA SER A 464 21.30 17.17 -41.31
C SER A 464 21.42 18.02 -40.05
N LEU A 465 20.93 17.54 -38.89
CA LEU A 465 21.11 18.24 -37.62
C LEU A 465 22.57 18.24 -37.21
N GLU A 466 23.05 19.41 -36.77
CA GLU A 466 24.38 19.49 -36.17
C GLU A 466 24.41 18.82 -34.79
N PRO A 467 25.54 18.22 -34.37
CA PRO A 467 25.66 17.64 -33.05
C PRO A 467 25.26 18.60 -31.92
N GLY A 468 24.71 18.05 -30.84
CA GLY A 468 24.34 18.78 -29.64
C GLY A 468 22.91 18.50 -29.15
N CYS A 469 22.45 19.32 -28.20
CA CYS A 469 21.16 19.14 -27.55
C CYS A 469 20.01 19.86 -28.26
N TYR A 470 18.84 19.23 -28.27
CA TYR A 470 17.63 19.76 -28.83
C TYR A 470 16.42 19.43 -27.94
N TRP A 471 15.45 20.33 -27.89
CA TRP A 471 14.10 20.04 -27.44
C TRP A 471 13.29 19.52 -28.62
N VAL A 472 12.64 18.38 -28.45
CA VAL A 472 11.61 17.86 -29.35
C VAL A 472 10.27 18.12 -28.68
N ILE A 473 9.47 18.98 -29.30
CA ILE A 473 8.19 19.44 -28.78
C ILE A 473 7.10 18.90 -29.69
N ALA A 474 6.12 18.20 -29.14
CA ALA A 474 4.91 17.78 -29.83
C ALA A 474 3.72 18.62 -29.35
N SER A 475 2.86 19.02 -30.27
CA SER A 475 1.67 19.82 -30.00
C SER A 475 0.52 19.38 -30.90
N GLN A 476 -0.72 19.45 -30.42
CA GLN A 476 -1.88 19.32 -31.30
C GLN A 476 -1.99 20.52 -32.25
N ARG A 477 -1.69 21.74 -31.76
CA ARG A 477 -1.81 22.97 -32.53
C ARG A 477 -0.48 23.37 -33.17
N ALA A 478 -0.55 23.92 -34.38
CA ALA A 478 0.62 24.42 -35.09
C ALA A 478 1.30 25.62 -34.40
N ASP A 479 0.59 26.35 -33.55
CA ASP A 479 1.11 27.52 -32.82
C ASP A 479 1.82 27.17 -31.50
N PHE A 480 1.73 25.91 -31.06
CA PHE A 480 2.31 25.44 -29.79
C PHE A 480 1.86 26.23 -28.55
N GLY A 481 0.72 26.93 -28.61
CA GLY A 481 0.17 27.68 -27.48
C GLY A 481 -0.30 26.76 -26.35
N GLU A 482 -0.28 27.21 -25.10
CA GLU A 482 -0.64 26.37 -23.95
C GLU A 482 -2.16 26.31 -23.67
N GLN A 483 -2.93 27.25 -24.22
CA GLN A 483 -4.38 27.31 -24.01
C GLN A 483 -5.12 26.38 -24.98
N ASP A 484 -6.03 25.55 -24.44
CA ASP A 484 -6.80 24.55 -25.20
C ASP A 484 -5.92 23.72 -26.14
N ASN A 485 -4.81 23.21 -25.58
CA ASN A 485 -3.83 22.45 -26.31
C ASN A 485 -3.21 21.37 -25.41
N VAL A 486 -2.69 20.33 -26.05
CA VAL A 486 -1.85 19.32 -25.41
C VAL A 486 -0.45 19.46 -25.99
N VAL A 487 0.51 19.70 -25.10
CA VAL A 487 1.90 19.95 -25.48
C VAL A 487 2.82 19.07 -24.63
N ALA A 488 3.67 18.30 -25.30
CA ALA A 488 4.68 17.46 -24.69
C ALA A 488 6.07 17.89 -25.19
N ALA A 489 7.08 17.79 -24.33
CA ALA A 489 8.46 18.13 -24.70
C ALA A 489 9.44 17.14 -24.07
N THR A 490 10.45 16.74 -24.83
CA THR A 490 11.59 15.97 -24.32
C THR A 490 12.90 16.52 -24.86
N MET A 491 13.99 16.30 -24.14
CA MET A 491 15.31 16.68 -24.60
C MET A 491 16.02 15.48 -25.22
N VAL A 492 16.59 15.69 -26.40
CA VAL A 492 17.40 14.71 -27.12
C VAL A 492 18.78 15.29 -27.41
N ARG A 493 19.72 14.41 -27.73
CA ARG A 493 21.10 14.77 -28.04
C ARG A 493 21.52 14.08 -29.32
N VAL A 494 21.80 14.86 -30.36
CA VAL A 494 22.40 14.35 -31.59
C VAL A 494 23.87 14.09 -31.30
N THR A 495 24.23 12.82 -31.08
CA THR A 495 25.57 12.43 -30.65
C THR A 495 25.95 11.01 -31.06
N ARG A 496 27.21 10.82 -31.43
CA ARG A 496 27.83 9.50 -31.65
C ARG A 496 28.52 8.95 -30.40
N LEU A 497 28.57 9.69 -29.30
CA LEU A 497 29.31 9.29 -28.10
C LEU A 497 28.39 8.65 -27.07
N ALA A 498 28.81 7.54 -26.49
CA ALA A 498 28.24 6.99 -25.25
C ALA A 498 29.28 7.02 -24.13
N ILE A 499 28.80 7.23 -22.89
CA ILE A 499 29.61 7.18 -21.69
C ILE A 499 29.18 5.95 -20.89
N VAL A 500 30.09 5.02 -20.66
CA VAL A 500 29.90 3.91 -19.73
C VAL A 500 30.70 4.23 -18.48
N SER A 501 30.03 4.50 -17.37
CA SER A 501 30.69 4.91 -16.13
C SER A 501 30.72 3.76 -15.12
N GLU A 502 31.85 3.58 -14.46
CA GLU A 502 32.06 2.66 -13.35
C GLU A 502 32.48 3.47 -12.11
N GLN A 503 31.76 3.28 -10.99
CA GLN A 503 32.28 3.77 -9.71
C GLN A 503 33.45 2.90 -9.26
N ALA A 504 34.50 3.53 -8.72
CA ALA A 504 35.65 2.81 -8.20
C ALA A 504 35.23 1.78 -7.15
N ARG A 505 35.73 0.54 -7.26
CA ARG A 505 35.53 -0.50 -6.23
C ARG A 505 36.11 -0.04 -4.88
N PRO A 506 35.58 -0.52 -3.75
CA PRO A 506 36.12 -0.19 -2.44
C PRO A 506 37.60 -0.56 -2.33
N VAL A 507 38.42 0.35 -1.80
CA VAL A 507 39.86 0.16 -1.59
C VAL A 507 40.14 0.06 -0.09
N PHE A 508 40.95 -0.91 0.31
CA PHE A 508 41.37 -1.08 1.70
C PHE A 508 42.39 -0.01 2.15
N GLU A 509 42.22 0.52 3.36
CA GLU A 509 43.07 1.54 3.99
C GLU A 509 44.55 1.08 4.05
N GLY A 510 45.48 1.78 3.40
CA GLY A 510 46.90 1.40 3.34
C GLY A 510 47.33 0.67 2.05
N GLN A 511 46.41 0.06 1.30
CA GLN A 511 46.67 -0.35 -0.10
C GLN A 511 46.46 0.79 -1.10
N ALA A 512 45.96 1.94 -0.64
CA ALA A 512 45.80 3.16 -1.43
C ALA A 512 47.11 3.65 -2.11
N GLY A 513 48.28 3.27 -1.57
CA GLY A 513 49.59 3.60 -2.16
C GLY A 513 50.01 2.70 -3.33
N ALA A 514 49.68 1.40 -3.28
CA ALA A 514 50.10 0.41 -4.28
C ALA A 514 49.11 0.26 -5.46
N ALA A 515 47.83 0.62 -5.25
CA ALA A 515 46.80 0.61 -6.30
C ALA A 515 46.99 1.68 -7.40
N ARG A 516 47.95 2.60 -7.24
CA ARG A 516 48.27 3.69 -8.18
C ARG A 516 48.77 3.25 -9.57
N ALA A 517 49.08 1.97 -9.76
CA ALA A 517 49.81 1.53 -10.95
C ALA A 517 48.97 1.23 -12.21
N ARG A 518 47.64 1.02 -12.13
CA ARG A 518 46.81 0.74 -13.34
C ARG A 518 45.35 1.26 -13.36
N ARG A 519 44.82 1.84 -12.27
CA ARG A 519 43.45 2.42 -12.18
C ARG A 519 43.40 3.57 -11.15
N PRO A 520 42.52 4.59 -11.29
CA PRO A 520 42.31 5.64 -10.29
C PRO A 520 41.52 5.04 -9.12
N GLN A 521 42.15 4.18 -8.34
CA GLN A 521 41.57 3.61 -7.13
C GLN A 521 42.06 4.41 -5.93
N GLY A 522 41.45 5.60 -5.79
CA GLY A 522 41.41 6.38 -4.56
C GLY A 522 39.97 6.73 -4.26
N PRO A 523 39.62 7.08 -3.00
CA PRO A 523 38.24 7.43 -2.69
C PRO A 523 37.86 8.71 -3.44
N GLY A 524 36.78 8.66 -4.22
CA GLY A 524 36.39 9.72 -5.17
C GLY A 524 36.77 9.48 -6.63
N GLY A 525 37.34 8.31 -6.98
CA GLY A 525 37.66 7.95 -8.37
C GLY A 525 36.42 7.64 -9.22
N LEU A 526 36.31 8.29 -10.36
CA LEU A 526 35.27 8.09 -11.37
C LEU A 526 35.94 7.68 -12.67
N SER A 527 35.74 6.43 -13.08
CA SER A 527 36.36 5.88 -14.28
C SER A 527 35.30 5.38 -15.24
N GLY A 528 35.63 5.29 -16.51
CA GLY A 528 34.69 4.77 -17.50
C GLY A 528 35.27 4.76 -18.89
N TYR A 529 34.41 4.52 -19.88
CA TYR A 529 34.77 4.48 -21.29
C TYR A 529 33.90 5.46 -22.07
N VAL A 530 34.51 6.10 -23.06
CA VAL A 530 33.81 6.80 -24.14
C VAL A 530 33.93 5.95 -25.39
N VAL A 531 32.79 5.57 -25.95
CA VAL A 531 32.71 4.73 -27.15
C VAL A 531 31.85 5.39 -28.21
N ASP A 532 32.05 4.98 -29.46
CA ASP A 532 31.13 5.30 -30.53
C ASP A 532 29.86 4.45 -30.40
N ILE A 533 28.69 5.07 -30.38
CA ILE A 533 27.39 4.38 -30.20
C ILE A 533 27.13 3.39 -31.33
N ALA A 534 27.52 3.71 -32.57
CA ALA A 534 27.18 2.90 -33.73
C ALA A 534 28.05 1.65 -33.84
N THR A 535 29.34 1.75 -33.50
CA THR A 535 30.29 0.64 -33.65
C THR A 535 30.64 -0.05 -32.33
N GLY A 536 30.43 0.62 -31.19
CA GLY A 536 30.93 0.19 -29.89
C GLY A 536 32.45 0.36 -29.73
N GLU A 537 33.14 0.93 -30.71
CA GLU A 537 34.60 1.11 -30.67
C GLU A 537 35.01 2.23 -29.71
N PRO A 538 36.18 2.10 -29.06
CA PRO A 538 36.69 3.11 -28.15
C PRO A 538 37.06 4.42 -28.86
N VAL A 539 36.70 5.56 -28.25
CA VAL A 539 37.06 6.89 -28.75
C VAL A 539 38.26 7.43 -27.97
N ALA A 540 39.43 7.42 -28.59
CA ALA A 540 40.66 7.92 -27.99
C ALA A 540 40.77 9.45 -28.05
N GLY A 541 41.34 10.07 -27.00
CA GLY A 541 41.55 11.52 -26.92
C GLY A 541 40.28 12.36 -26.73
N ALA A 542 39.13 11.74 -26.40
CA ALA A 542 37.91 12.46 -26.03
C ALA A 542 38.15 13.26 -24.75
N ALA A 543 37.79 14.54 -24.73
CA ALA A 543 37.87 15.38 -23.55
C ALA A 543 36.68 15.11 -22.64
N VAL A 544 36.95 14.67 -21.40
CA VAL A 544 35.95 14.28 -20.41
C VAL A 544 36.04 15.23 -19.21
N LYS A 545 34.90 15.77 -18.77
CA LYS A 545 34.79 16.70 -17.64
C LYS A 545 33.80 16.18 -16.61
N ALA A 546 34.13 16.32 -15.33
CA ALA A 546 33.20 16.09 -14.23
C ALA A 546 32.66 17.42 -13.70
N PHE A 547 31.35 17.48 -13.52
CA PHE A 547 30.64 18.59 -12.90
C PHE A 547 30.02 18.13 -11.59
N ALA A 548 30.30 18.80 -10.47
CA ALA A 548 29.75 18.46 -9.17
C ALA A 548 28.76 19.52 -8.67
N ARG A 549 27.67 19.06 -8.03
CA ARG A 549 26.66 19.92 -7.38
C ARG A 549 27.32 20.83 -6.34
N GLU A 550 27.21 22.14 -6.50
CA GLU A 550 27.77 23.15 -5.57
C GLU A 550 27.21 23.00 -4.15
N GLN A 551 27.99 23.41 -3.14
CA GLN A 551 27.58 23.35 -1.74
C GLN A 551 27.27 24.75 -1.21
N GLY A 552 26.04 24.97 -0.76
CA GLY A 552 25.62 26.18 -0.07
C GLY A 552 24.11 26.27 0.09
N PRO A 553 23.59 27.06 1.05
CA PRO A 553 22.16 27.16 1.33
C PRO A 553 21.33 27.69 0.14
N ASN A 554 21.96 28.41 -0.80
CA ASN A 554 21.33 29.02 -1.98
C ASN A 554 22.02 28.66 -3.32
N GLN A 555 22.98 27.71 -3.34
CA GLN A 555 23.68 27.30 -4.56
C GLN A 555 23.21 25.90 -4.97
N GLN A 556 22.49 25.82 -6.09
CA GLN A 556 21.97 24.54 -6.62
C GLN A 556 22.66 24.09 -7.92
N GLY A 557 23.59 24.88 -8.45
CA GLY A 557 24.26 24.66 -9.71
C GLY A 557 25.27 23.50 -9.71
N PHE A 558 25.81 23.21 -10.89
CA PHE A 558 26.91 22.28 -11.07
C PHE A 558 28.13 23.03 -11.63
N ALA A 559 29.27 22.85 -10.96
CA ALA A 559 30.55 23.44 -11.36
C ALA A 559 31.53 22.36 -11.82
N GLU A 560 32.37 22.68 -12.81
CA GLU A 560 33.45 21.81 -13.26
C GLU A 560 34.44 21.58 -12.12
N VAL A 561 34.75 20.32 -11.82
CA VAL A 561 35.66 19.93 -10.72
C VAL A 561 36.86 19.11 -11.18
N ALA A 562 36.78 18.46 -12.34
CA ALA A 562 37.87 17.69 -12.91
C ALA A 562 37.73 17.55 -14.43
N ALA A 563 38.85 17.32 -15.11
CA ALA A 563 38.91 17.04 -16.53
C ALA A 563 40.01 16.02 -16.84
N ALA A 564 39.80 15.22 -17.89
CA ALA A 564 40.72 14.20 -18.39
C ALA A 564 40.55 14.04 -19.91
N ALA A 565 41.46 13.30 -20.53
CA ALA A 565 41.28 12.81 -21.90
C ALA A 565 41.27 11.28 -21.90
N THR A 566 40.52 10.66 -22.81
CA THR A 566 40.51 9.20 -22.92
C THR A 566 41.81 8.64 -23.50
N ASP A 567 42.21 7.46 -23.03
CA ASP A 567 43.33 6.68 -23.58
C ASP A 567 42.95 5.96 -24.90
N LYS A 568 43.83 5.08 -25.40
CA LYS A 568 43.63 4.36 -26.67
C LYS A 568 42.46 3.37 -26.62
N GLU A 569 42.14 2.90 -25.43
CA GLU A 569 41.03 2.02 -25.13
C GLU A 569 39.74 2.80 -24.82
N GLY A 570 39.74 4.13 -25.05
CA GLY A 570 38.59 5.00 -24.83
C GLY A 570 38.32 5.25 -23.36
N ARG A 571 39.23 4.85 -22.47
CA ARG A 571 39.03 4.92 -21.03
C ARG A 571 39.40 6.29 -20.49
N TYR A 572 38.57 6.84 -19.60
CA TYR A 572 38.89 8.03 -18.81
C TYR A 572 38.95 7.68 -17.33
N ASP A 573 39.73 8.49 -16.62
CA ASP A 573 39.94 8.38 -15.18
C ASP A 573 39.90 9.80 -14.59
N LEU A 574 38.91 10.08 -13.75
CA LEU A 574 38.65 11.39 -13.13
C LEU A 574 38.64 11.27 -11.60
N GLN A 575 38.95 12.38 -10.93
CA GLN A 575 38.85 12.47 -9.47
C GLN A 575 37.78 13.50 -9.10
N GLY A 576 36.70 13.05 -8.48
CA GLY A 576 35.60 13.90 -8.03
C GLY A 576 35.59 14.11 -6.51
N PRO A 577 34.93 15.16 -6.01
CA PRO A 577 34.69 15.31 -4.58
C PRO A 577 33.69 14.24 -4.09
N GLN A 578 34.01 13.61 -2.96
CA GLN A 578 33.16 12.58 -2.34
C GLN A 578 31.91 13.18 -1.70
N GLY A 579 30.87 12.37 -1.55
CA GLY A 579 29.60 12.79 -0.94
C GLY A 579 28.85 13.83 -1.77
N ARG A 580 29.19 13.97 -3.06
CA ARG A 580 28.58 14.93 -3.98
C ARG A 580 28.00 14.22 -5.19
N GLU A 581 26.94 14.84 -5.70
CA GLU A 581 26.32 14.50 -6.96
C GLU A 581 27.20 15.00 -8.11
N ILE A 582 27.49 14.12 -9.08
CA ILE A 582 28.40 14.36 -10.20
C ILE A 582 27.74 13.96 -11.53
N ILE A 583 28.01 14.75 -12.56
CA ILE A 583 27.67 14.47 -13.96
C ILE A 583 28.94 14.53 -14.80
N VAL A 584 29.12 13.55 -15.67
CA VAL A 584 30.25 13.47 -16.60
C VAL A 584 29.82 13.94 -17.97
N VAL A 585 30.62 14.80 -18.60
CA VAL A 585 30.41 15.28 -19.97
C VAL A 585 31.63 14.93 -20.80
N ALA A 586 31.44 14.20 -21.90
CA ALA A 586 32.49 13.82 -22.84
C ALA A 586 32.30 14.56 -24.16
N THR A 587 33.41 15.01 -24.77
CA THR A 587 33.43 15.67 -26.08
C THR A 587 34.53 15.10 -26.96
N ALA A 588 34.24 14.85 -28.24
CA ALA A 588 35.24 14.33 -29.18
C ALA A 588 34.91 14.76 -30.62
N ALA A 589 35.95 14.91 -31.44
CA ALA A 589 35.79 15.14 -32.88
C ALA A 589 35.78 13.81 -33.64
N LEU A 590 34.68 13.51 -34.33
CA LEU A 590 34.55 12.33 -35.18
C LEU A 590 34.05 12.78 -36.57
N GLY A 591 34.72 12.35 -37.64
CA GLY A 591 34.32 12.70 -39.01
C GLY A 591 34.22 14.21 -39.28
N GLY A 592 35.08 15.02 -38.65
CA GLY A 592 35.11 16.49 -38.82
C GLY A 592 34.05 17.26 -38.02
N LYS A 593 33.21 16.59 -37.22
CA LYS A 593 32.23 17.22 -36.33
C LYS A 593 32.54 16.94 -34.86
N THR A 594 32.23 17.87 -33.97
CA THR A 594 32.40 17.70 -32.51
C THR A 594 31.11 17.19 -31.89
N PHE A 595 31.16 16.04 -31.24
CA PHE A 595 30.06 15.43 -30.52
C PHE A 595 30.23 15.62 -29.01
N GLU A 596 29.12 15.70 -28.29
CA GLU A 596 29.09 15.76 -26.82
C GLU A 596 28.16 14.65 -26.30
N ALA A 597 28.49 14.02 -25.17
CA ALA A 597 27.60 13.14 -24.40
C ALA A 597 27.64 13.55 -22.92
N ALA A 598 26.57 13.24 -22.19
CA ALA A 598 26.47 13.49 -20.76
C ALA A 598 25.92 12.24 -20.05
N SER A 599 26.48 11.93 -18.88
CA SER A 599 25.97 10.87 -18.02
C SER A 599 24.71 11.31 -17.28
N ASP A 600 23.98 10.35 -16.73
CA ASP A 600 23.04 10.64 -15.66
C ASP A 600 23.79 11.04 -14.38
N SER A 601 23.04 11.65 -13.47
CA SER A 601 23.54 12.05 -12.17
C SER A 601 23.93 10.83 -11.33
N THR A 602 25.14 10.85 -10.76
CA THR A 602 25.63 9.80 -9.87
C THR A 602 26.20 10.39 -8.59
N HIS A 603 26.01 9.71 -7.46
CA HIS A 603 26.58 10.15 -6.18
C HIS A 603 27.90 9.43 -5.95
N VAL A 604 29.00 10.18 -5.81
CA VAL A 604 30.32 9.59 -5.58
C VAL A 604 30.51 9.32 -4.08
N TRP A 605 30.31 8.07 -3.68
CA TRP A 605 30.44 7.67 -2.28
C TRP A 605 31.90 7.50 -1.85
N PRO A 606 32.24 7.79 -0.58
CA PRO A 606 33.50 7.39 0.02
C PRO A 606 33.66 5.85 -0.03
N ASN A 607 34.55 5.36 -0.90
CA ASN A 607 34.80 3.93 -1.08
C ASN A 607 36.13 3.48 -0.43
N VAL A 608 36.38 3.91 0.82
CA VAL A 608 37.48 3.37 1.65
C VAL A 608 36.88 2.33 2.59
N MET A 609 37.32 1.08 2.47
CA MET A 609 37.11 0.09 3.52
C MET A 609 38.31 0.11 4.46
N PRO A 610 38.10 -0.05 5.77
CA PRO A 610 39.24 -0.24 6.66
C PRO A 610 39.96 -1.54 6.27
N ALA A 611 41.29 -1.52 6.11
CA ALA A 611 42.05 -2.74 5.79
C ALA A 611 41.97 -3.76 6.91
N LYS A 612 41.88 -3.26 8.14
CA LYS A 612 41.68 -4.03 9.34
C LYS A 612 40.33 -3.70 9.94
N SER A 613 39.56 -4.72 10.26
CA SER A 613 38.38 -4.58 11.12
C SER A 613 38.58 -5.40 12.37
N ALA A 614 38.56 -4.73 13.51
CA ALA A 614 38.62 -5.33 14.82
C ALA A 614 37.19 -5.38 15.40
N THR A 615 36.72 -6.57 15.76
CA THR A 615 35.36 -6.79 16.24
C THR A 615 35.36 -7.73 17.44
N ILE A 616 34.28 -7.69 18.21
CA ILE A 616 34.01 -8.65 19.27
C ILE A 616 32.79 -9.47 18.88
N VAL A 617 33.00 -10.77 18.70
CA VAL A 617 31.89 -11.72 18.58
C VAL A 617 31.41 -12.06 19.98
N LEU A 618 30.19 -11.60 20.32
CA LEU A 618 29.55 -11.90 21.60
C LEU A 618 28.53 -13.03 21.43
N VAL A 619 28.60 -14.00 22.34
CA VAL A 619 27.65 -15.11 22.46
C VAL A 619 27.13 -15.16 23.88
N ILE A 620 25.83 -15.44 24.03
CA ILE A 620 25.16 -15.64 25.31
C ILE A 620 24.72 -17.09 25.45
N ASP A 621 24.55 -17.56 26.69
CA ASP A 621 24.21 -18.96 26.99
C ASP A 621 22.82 -19.38 26.50
N ARG A 622 21.89 -18.44 26.37
CA ARG A 622 20.50 -18.67 25.96
C ARG A 622 19.99 -17.50 25.13
N GLY A 623 19.07 -17.77 24.21
CA GLY A 623 18.38 -16.71 23.46
C GLY A 623 17.31 -15.95 24.26
N ILE A 624 16.94 -16.42 25.46
CA ILE A 624 15.93 -15.82 26.33
C ILE A 624 16.25 -16.05 27.82
N HIS A 625 16.10 -15.02 28.64
CA HIS A 625 16.33 -15.01 30.08
C HIS A 625 15.10 -14.45 30.81
N ARG A 626 15.01 -14.63 32.13
CA ARG A 626 13.97 -14.05 33.00
C ARG A 626 14.58 -13.03 33.95
N PRO A 627 13.78 -12.09 34.48
CA PRO A 627 14.16 -11.32 35.65
C PRO A 627 14.63 -12.25 36.79
N GLY A 628 15.74 -11.90 37.46
CA GLY A 628 16.39 -12.74 38.47
C GLY A 628 17.37 -13.78 37.95
N GLN A 629 17.44 -14.03 36.62
CA GLN A 629 18.44 -14.93 36.04
C GLN A 629 19.75 -14.21 35.74
N ILE A 630 20.80 -15.00 35.57
CA ILE A 630 22.13 -14.54 35.19
C ILE A 630 22.31 -14.75 33.68
N VAL A 631 22.68 -13.69 32.96
CA VAL A 631 23.14 -13.78 31.58
C VAL A 631 24.61 -14.14 31.61
N TYR A 632 24.96 -15.32 31.11
CA TYR A 632 26.36 -15.70 30.91
C TYR A 632 26.77 -15.37 29.49
N TYR A 633 27.91 -14.72 29.33
CA TYR A 633 28.40 -14.32 28.02
C TYR A 633 29.85 -14.75 27.80
N LYS A 634 30.18 -14.99 26.53
CA LYS A 634 31.53 -15.15 26.03
C LYS A 634 31.75 -14.18 24.89
N GLY A 635 32.84 -13.42 24.96
CA GLY A 635 33.31 -12.57 23.88
C GLY A 635 34.59 -13.13 23.28
N ILE A 636 34.75 -12.97 21.97
CA ILE A 636 36.00 -13.25 21.26
C ILE A 636 36.35 -12.00 20.46
N ALA A 637 37.38 -11.29 20.90
CA ALA A 637 37.94 -10.17 20.17
C ALA A 637 38.84 -10.69 19.05
N CYS A 638 38.49 -10.39 17.81
CA CYS A 638 39.26 -10.77 16.63
C CYS A 638 39.47 -9.57 15.72
N GLU A 639 40.57 -9.61 14.99
CA GLU A 639 40.90 -8.67 13.94
C GLU A 639 40.98 -9.43 12.62
N SER A 640 40.35 -8.87 11.61
CA SER A 640 40.38 -9.35 10.23
C SER A 640 41.23 -8.38 9.43
N GLU A 641 42.28 -8.87 8.79
CA GLU A 641 43.03 -8.12 7.78
C GLU A 641 42.54 -8.57 6.40
N PHE A 642 41.68 -7.76 5.79
CA PHE A 642 41.01 -8.13 4.54
C PHE A 642 41.96 -8.17 3.36
N THR A 643 43.10 -7.46 3.43
CA THR A 643 44.09 -7.43 2.33
C THR A 643 44.87 -8.73 2.18
N THR A 644 45.10 -9.45 3.27
CA THR A 644 45.83 -10.73 3.30
C THR A 644 44.90 -11.93 3.53
N GLY A 645 43.64 -11.69 3.89
CA GLY A 645 42.70 -12.73 4.30
C GLY A 645 43.07 -13.38 5.65
N THR A 646 43.92 -12.72 6.45
CA THR A 646 44.37 -13.27 7.74
C THR A 646 43.47 -12.81 8.87
N TYR A 647 43.18 -13.75 9.79
CA TYR A 647 42.43 -13.50 11.00
C TYR A 647 43.33 -13.73 12.20
N ARG A 648 43.29 -12.83 13.19
CA ARG A 648 44.02 -13.00 14.44
C ARG A 648 43.14 -12.67 15.63
N ALA A 649 43.39 -13.35 16.74
CA ALA A 649 42.77 -13.02 18.00
C ALA A 649 43.47 -11.81 18.64
N VAL A 650 42.71 -10.93 19.29
CA VAL A 650 43.24 -9.73 19.96
C VAL A 650 43.47 -10.04 21.44
N ALA A 651 44.70 -10.39 21.79
CA ALA A 651 45.11 -10.74 23.16
C ALA A 651 45.40 -9.51 24.04
N ASP A 652 45.34 -9.71 25.36
CA ASP A 652 45.74 -8.75 26.41
C ASP A 652 45.09 -7.37 26.31
N ARG A 653 43.87 -7.31 25.76
CA ARG A 653 43.09 -6.08 25.61
C ARG A 653 42.09 -5.94 26.75
N ASP A 654 42.09 -4.77 27.38
CA ASP A 654 41.05 -4.40 28.34
C ASP A 654 39.75 -4.09 27.59
N ILE A 655 38.68 -4.79 27.96
CA ILE A 655 37.33 -4.68 27.40
C ILE A 655 36.37 -4.23 28.49
N GLU A 656 35.61 -3.17 28.23
CA GLU A 656 34.44 -2.81 29.02
C GLU A 656 33.21 -3.48 28.41
N VAL A 657 32.47 -4.22 29.24
CA VAL A 657 31.22 -4.88 28.86
C VAL A 657 30.09 -4.22 29.62
N PHE A 658 29.02 -3.85 28.93
CA PHE A 658 27.86 -3.15 29.46
C PHE A 658 26.61 -3.95 29.13
N LEU A 659 25.74 -4.13 30.12
CA LEU A 659 24.37 -4.59 29.91
C LEU A 659 23.45 -3.37 29.91
N ARG A 660 22.66 -3.21 28.84
CA ARG A 660 21.65 -2.16 28.71
C ARG A 660 20.26 -2.78 28.70
N ASP A 661 19.36 -2.15 29.45
CA ASP A 661 17.95 -2.57 29.52
C ASP A 661 17.17 -2.26 28.23
N ALA A 662 15.88 -2.58 28.22
CA ALA A 662 14.98 -2.37 27.08
C ALA A 662 14.81 -0.88 26.69
N ASN A 663 15.15 0.07 27.56
CA ASN A 663 15.15 1.51 27.27
C ASN A 663 16.52 2.02 26.81
N GLY A 664 17.50 1.13 26.63
CA GLY A 664 18.88 1.47 26.28
C GLY A 664 19.70 2.01 27.45
N ARG A 665 19.20 1.95 28.69
CA ARG A 665 19.92 2.43 29.87
C ARG A 665 20.95 1.39 30.32
N GLU A 666 22.17 1.84 30.59
CA GLU A 666 23.19 1.00 31.22
C GLU A 666 22.78 0.62 32.65
N VAL A 667 22.67 -0.69 32.90
CA VAL A 667 22.25 -1.25 34.21
C VAL A 667 23.35 -2.05 34.89
N ALA A 668 24.34 -2.53 34.13
CA ALA A 668 25.52 -3.19 34.68
C ALA A 668 26.74 -2.99 33.78
N LYS A 669 27.92 -2.99 34.39
CA LYS A 669 29.22 -2.83 33.72
C LYS A 669 30.25 -3.75 34.34
N ALA A 670 31.12 -4.34 33.52
CA ALA A 670 32.26 -5.14 33.95
C ALA A 670 33.49 -4.81 33.11
N ARG A 671 34.67 -4.90 33.73
CA ARG A 671 35.95 -4.86 33.02
C ARG A 671 36.49 -6.27 32.88
N GLN A 672 36.89 -6.61 31.67
CA GLN A 672 37.46 -7.90 31.31
C GLN A 672 38.78 -7.68 30.59
N ARG A 673 39.63 -8.71 30.57
CA ARG A 673 40.85 -8.69 29.78
C ARG A 673 40.88 -9.90 28.87
N THR A 674 41.15 -9.69 27.59
CA THR A 674 41.19 -10.80 26.62
C THR A 674 42.39 -11.69 26.86
N SER A 675 42.19 -12.99 26.75
CA SER A 675 43.25 -14.00 26.86
C SER A 675 44.06 -14.10 25.56
N ALA A 676 45.08 -14.97 25.53
CA ALA A 676 45.94 -15.18 24.35
C ALA A 676 45.16 -15.57 23.06
N ASN A 677 43.96 -16.14 23.19
CA ASN A 677 43.09 -16.47 22.06
C ASN A 677 41.98 -15.42 21.83
N GLY A 678 42.11 -14.22 22.39
CA GLY A 678 41.18 -13.10 22.26
C GLY A 678 39.87 -13.29 23.02
N SER A 679 39.70 -14.40 23.76
CA SER A 679 38.46 -14.67 24.47
C SER A 679 38.42 -14.01 25.85
N PHE A 680 37.23 -13.61 26.25
CA PHE A 680 36.86 -13.22 27.60
C PHE A 680 35.45 -13.74 27.90
N HIS A 681 35.09 -13.83 29.17
CA HIS A 681 33.75 -14.26 29.56
C HIS A 681 33.37 -13.57 30.86
N GLY A 682 32.08 -13.57 31.14
CA GLY A 682 31.57 -13.00 32.37
C GLY A 682 30.09 -13.28 32.48
N ASN A 683 29.48 -12.59 33.43
CA ASN A 683 28.06 -12.70 33.63
C ASN A 683 27.49 -11.42 34.23
N PHE A 684 26.22 -11.18 33.96
CA PHE A 684 25.45 -10.11 34.58
C PHE A 684 24.16 -10.69 35.17
N PRO A 685 23.89 -10.47 36.46
CA PRO A 685 22.59 -10.78 37.03
C PRO A 685 21.55 -9.77 36.52
N ILE A 686 20.42 -10.27 36.03
CA ILE A 686 19.23 -9.46 35.78
C ILE A 686 18.50 -9.33 37.11
N ALA A 687 18.28 -8.10 37.59
CA ALA A 687 17.57 -7.88 38.85
C ALA A 687 16.16 -8.51 38.83
N THR A 688 15.71 -9.02 39.97
CA THR A 688 14.32 -9.43 40.15
C THR A 688 13.41 -8.21 39.96
N GLY A 689 12.39 -8.29 39.10
CA GLY A 689 11.52 -7.17 38.75
C GLY A 689 12.04 -6.24 37.64
N ALA A 690 13.15 -6.60 36.97
CA ALA A 690 13.63 -5.85 35.81
C ALA A 690 12.64 -5.88 34.64
N LEU A 691 12.60 -4.78 33.87
CA LEU A 691 11.67 -4.61 32.75
C LEU A 691 11.87 -5.68 31.66
N PRO A 692 10.82 -6.44 31.28
CA PRO A 692 10.87 -7.34 30.13
C PRO A 692 11.12 -6.59 28.81
N GLY A 693 11.69 -7.28 27.82
CA GLY A 693 11.90 -6.74 26.47
C GLY A 693 13.27 -7.07 25.88
N GLN A 694 13.64 -6.32 24.84
CA GLN A 694 14.91 -6.47 24.12
C GLN A 694 16.02 -5.64 24.77
N TRP A 695 16.90 -6.34 25.49
CA TRP A 695 18.10 -5.78 26.11
C TRP A 695 19.29 -5.92 25.16
N SER A 696 20.41 -5.27 25.49
CA SER A 696 21.64 -5.41 24.71
C SER A 696 22.86 -5.58 25.61
N LEU A 697 23.74 -6.50 25.24
CA LEU A 697 25.07 -6.63 25.79
C LEU A 697 26.04 -6.01 24.79
N VAL A 698 26.74 -4.96 25.20
CA VAL A 698 27.73 -4.25 24.37
C VAL A 698 29.10 -4.43 24.99
N ALA A 699 30.10 -4.76 24.20
CA ALA A 699 31.49 -4.83 24.61
C ALA A 699 32.34 -3.90 23.74
N SER A 700 33.23 -3.13 24.35
CA SER A 700 34.18 -2.30 23.62
C SER A 700 35.50 -2.14 24.38
N GLY A 701 36.60 -1.98 23.65
CA GLY A 701 37.92 -1.79 24.25
C GLY A 701 38.98 -1.40 23.23
N GLY A 702 39.41 -0.14 23.26
CA GLY A 702 40.24 0.43 22.20
C GLY A 702 39.51 0.45 20.86
N ASP A 703 40.00 -0.30 19.89
CA ASP A 703 39.49 -0.40 18.51
C ASP A 703 38.52 -1.57 18.26
N VAL A 704 38.36 -2.49 19.22
CA VAL A 704 37.40 -3.59 19.12
C VAL A 704 36.05 -3.22 19.76
N GLN A 705 34.96 -3.58 19.10
CA GLN A 705 33.61 -3.45 19.63
C GLN A 705 32.69 -4.57 19.12
N GLY A 706 31.63 -4.87 19.87
CA GLY A 706 30.60 -5.81 19.48
C GLY A 706 29.37 -5.69 20.35
N ALA A 707 28.23 -6.15 19.83
CA ALA A 707 26.96 -6.16 20.56
C ALA A 707 26.17 -7.43 20.25
N VAL A 708 25.36 -7.87 21.21
CA VAL A 708 24.38 -8.95 21.03
C VAL A 708 23.09 -8.60 21.77
N GLY A 709 21.95 -8.89 21.15
CA GLY A 709 20.64 -8.73 21.79
C GLY A 709 20.42 -9.79 22.86
N VAL A 710 19.78 -9.42 23.96
CA VAL A 710 19.40 -10.30 25.06
C VAL A 710 17.89 -10.16 25.27
N ARG A 711 17.13 -11.23 25.08
CA ARG A 711 15.67 -11.18 25.30
C ARG A 711 15.37 -11.50 26.76
N VAL A 712 14.75 -10.58 27.48
CA VAL A 712 14.36 -10.78 28.89
C VAL A 712 12.84 -10.85 28.98
N GLU A 713 12.29 -11.98 29.35
CA GLU A 713 10.84 -12.22 29.39
C GLU A 713 10.45 -13.06 30.60
N GLU A 714 9.23 -12.87 31.11
CA GLU A 714 8.63 -13.77 32.07
C GLU A 714 8.05 -15.01 31.36
N TYR A 715 8.91 -15.88 30.85
CA TYR A 715 8.45 -17.12 30.21
C TYR A 715 8.31 -18.25 31.23
N LYS A 716 7.37 -19.17 31.09
CA LYS A 716 7.34 -20.46 31.82
C LYS A 716 8.02 -21.54 30.97
N ARG A 717 8.76 -22.48 31.56
CA ARG A 717 9.37 -23.56 30.77
C ARG A 717 8.24 -24.48 30.32
N PRO A 718 8.14 -24.77 29.01
CA PRO A 718 7.15 -25.71 28.53
C PRO A 718 7.30 -27.08 29.20
N LYS A 719 6.20 -27.64 29.68
CA LYS A 719 6.11 -29.00 30.24
C LYS A 719 5.86 -30.04 29.15
N PHE A 720 5.27 -29.62 28.04
CA PHE A 720 4.95 -30.49 26.90
C PHE A 720 5.16 -29.80 25.55
N GLN A 721 5.10 -30.60 24.49
CA GLN A 721 5.18 -30.18 23.11
C GLN A 721 3.97 -30.72 22.33
N VAL A 722 3.62 -30.03 21.26
CA VAL A 722 2.64 -30.46 20.27
C VAL A 722 3.39 -30.75 18.98
N LYS A 723 2.99 -31.79 18.26
CA LYS A 723 3.51 -32.11 16.92
C LYS A 723 2.38 -32.46 15.98
N LEU A 724 2.29 -31.75 14.86
CA LEU A 724 1.43 -32.05 13.72
C LEU A 724 2.21 -32.89 12.70
N ALA A 725 1.66 -34.04 12.33
CA ALA A 725 2.25 -34.92 11.34
C ALA A 725 2.00 -34.43 9.90
N ALA A 726 2.72 -34.99 8.93
CA ALA A 726 2.30 -34.88 7.53
C ALA A 726 0.96 -35.62 7.33
N PRO A 727 0.05 -35.13 6.47
CA PRO A 727 -1.16 -35.85 6.13
C PRO A 727 -0.81 -37.21 5.48
N ALA A 728 -1.57 -38.25 5.82
CA ALA A 728 -1.30 -39.61 5.34
C ALA A 728 -1.58 -39.77 3.83
N ALA A 729 -2.49 -38.96 3.29
CA ALA A 729 -2.79 -38.86 1.87
C ALA A 729 -2.41 -37.46 1.35
N GLN A 730 -2.07 -37.38 0.07
CA GLN A 730 -1.82 -36.11 -0.59
C GLN A 730 -3.10 -35.26 -0.60
N ALA A 731 -2.98 -33.98 -0.27
CA ALA A 731 -4.12 -33.07 -0.34
C ALA A 731 -4.57 -32.87 -1.79
N VAL A 732 -5.85 -33.10 -2.02
CA VAL A 732 -6.51 -32.82 -3.29
C VAL A 732 -7.26 -31.51 -3.15
N LEU A 733 -7.08 -30.60 -4.11
CA LEU A 733 -7.76 -29.31 -4.12
C LEU A 733 -9.28 -29.50 -4.16
N GLY A 734 -10.00 -28.87 -3.23
CA GLY A 734 -11.44 -29.04 -2.99
C GLY A 734 -11.81 -30.27 -2.15
N GLY A 735 -10.88 -31.19 -1.89
CA GLY A 735 -11.08 -32.38 -1.08
C GLY A 735 -10.91 -32.13 0.42
N GLU A 736 -11.23 -33.15 1.23
CA GLU A 736 -10.95 -33.15 2.67
C GLU A 736 -9.49 -33.54 2.96
N VAL A 737 -8.84 -32.80 3.84
CA VAL A 737 -7.48 -33.02 4.33
C VAL A 737 -7.57 -33.38 5.81
N SER A 738 -6.92 -34.48 6.19
CA SER A 738 -6.85 -34.95 7.58
C SER A 738 -5.41 -34.96 8.08
N VAL A 739 -5.15 -34.28 9.19
CA VAL A 739 -3.83 -34.12 9.81
C VAL A 739 -3.89 -34.65 11.24
N ALA A 740 -3.03 -35.62 11.55
CA ALA A 740 -2.88 -36.15 12.90
C ALA A 740 -1.93 -35.27 13.73
N GLY A 741 -2.28 -35.08 15.00
CA GLY A 741 -1.48 -34.33 15.98
C GLY A 741 -1.23 -35.14 17.25
N THR A 742 -0.14 -34.83 17.95
CA THR A 742 0.23 -35.47 19.22
C THR A 742 0.69 -34.43 20.24
N ALA A 743 0.27 -34.59 21.50
CA ALA A 743 0.69 -33.79 22.63
C ALA A 743 1.42 -34.69 23.64
N THR A 744 2.71 -34.40 23.85
CA THR A 744 3.59 -35.22 24.70
C THR A 744 4.43 -34.34 25.62
N THR A 745 4.55 -34.74 26.88
CA THR A 745 5.50 -34.11 27.81
C THR A 745 6.94 -34.29 27.32
N TYR A 746 7.87 -33.43 27.73
CA TYR A 746 9.30 -33.60 27.37
C TYR A 746 9.94 -34.87 27.96
N THR A 747 9.28 -35.52 28.91
CA THR A 747 9.64 -36.84 29.45
C THR A 747 9.02 -38.01 28.68
N GLY A 748 8.22 -37.75 27.63
CA GLY A 748 7.63 -38.76 26.74
C GLY A 748 6.25 -39.28 27.14
N LEU A 749 5.63 -38.75 28.19
CA LEU A 749 4.26 -39.13 28.61
C LEU A 749 3.20 -38.41 27.77
N ALA A 750 2.10 -39.10 27.47
CA ALA A 750 0.94 -38.54 26.78
C ALA A 750 0.24 -37.45 27.63
N VAL A 751 -0.18 -36.37 26.97
CA VAL A 751 -1.03 -35.35 27.59
C VAL A 751 -2.47 -35.62 27.20
N ALA A 752 -3.18 -36.40 28.01
CA ALA A 752 -4.57 -36.78 27.77
C ALA A 752 -5.57 -35.68 28.18
N ASP A 753 -6.73 -35.68 27.53
CA ASP A 753 -7.85 -34.75 27.77
C ASP A 753 -7.47 -33.25 27.69
N ALA A 754 -6.43 -32.93 26.93
CA ALA A 754 -6.03 -31.56 26.64
C ALA A 754 -6.96 -30.95 25.59
N LYS A 755 -7.36 -29.70 25.80
CA LYS A 755 -8.20 -28.96 24.86
C LYS A 755 -7.36 -28.53 23.66
N VAL A 756 -7.74 -28.91 22.46
CA VAL A 756 -7.12 -28.48 21.20
C VAL A 756 -8.01 -27.42 20.58
N ALA A 757 -7.44 -26.27 20.21
CA ALA A 757 -8.04 -25.30 19.31
C ALA A 757 -7.14 -25.22 18.07
N TRP A 758 -7.70 -25.28 16.87
CA TRP A 758 -6.92 -25.27 15.64
C TRP A 758 -7.52 -24.32 14.60
N ARG A 759 -6.70 -23.87 13.65
CA ARG A 759 -7.11 -23.01 12.52
C ARG A 759 -6.28 -23.31 11.27
N VAL A 760 -6.86 -23.07 10.11
CA VAL A 760 -6.24 -23.24 8.80
C VAL A 760 -6.36 -21.94 8.01
N GLU A 761 -5.25 -21.46 7.46
CA GLU A 761 -5.18 -20.28 6.61
C GLU A 761 -4.59 -20.64 5.24
N ARG A 762 -5.16 -20.13 4.15
CA ARG A 762 -4.68 -20.34 2.77
C ARG A 762 -3.84 -19.15 2.33
N LEU A 763 -2.69 -19.47 1.74
CA LEU A 763 -1.88 -18.53 0.96
C LEU A 763 -1.79 -19.00 -0.48
N VAL A 764 -1.77 -18.05 -1.42
CA VAL A 764 -1.59 -18.34 -2.85
C VAL A 764 -0.10 -18.24 -3.19
N ARG A 765 0.48 -19.35 -3.65
CA ARG A 765 1.83 -19.44 -4.18
C ARG A 765 1.78 -19.44 -5.71
N TRP A 766 2.47 -18.48 -6.30
CA TRP A 766 2.53 -18.27 -7.75
C TRP A 766 3.77 -18.91 -8.35
N PRO A 767 3.66 -19.62 -9.48
CA PRO A 767 4.82 -20.00 -10.27
C PRO A 767 5.62 -18.76 -10.72
N MET A 768 6.95 -18.84 -10.70
CA MET A 768 7.82 -17.70 -11.08
C MET A 768 7.52 -17.17 -12.47
N TRP A 769 7.15 -18.04 -13.41
CA TRP A 769 6.87 -17.66 -14.79
C TRP A 769 5.65 -16.74 -14.94
N CYS A 770 4.69 -16.81 -14.02
CA CYS A 770 3.47 -15.98 -14.06
C CYS A 770 3.78 -14.48 -14.02
N ARG A 771 4.92 -14.07 -13.44
CA ARG A 771 5.35 -12.67 -13.39
C ARG A 771 5.51 -12.04 -14.78
N TRP A 772 5.77 -12.84 -15.82
CA TRP A 772 5.97 -12.35 -17.19
C TRP A 772 4.72 -12.47 -18.08
N PHE A 773 3.80 -13.39 -17.77
CA PHE A 773 2.64 -13.70 -18.64
C PHE A 773 1.29 -13.22 -18.08
N PHE A 774 1.21 -12.91 -16.78
CA PHE A 774 0.00 -12.43 -16.13
C PHE A 774 0.29 -11.15 -15.31
N PRO A 775 0.51 -10.00 -15.99
CA PRO A 775 0.69 -8.73 -15.31
C PRO A 775 -0.59 -8.37 -14.52
N GLY A 776 -0.44 -8.01 -13.24
CA GLY A 776 -1.56 -7.60 -12.36
C GLY A 776 -2.04 -8.64 -11.34
N LEU A 777 -1.49 -9.86 -11.32
CA LEU A 777 -1.80 -10.82 -10.24
C LEU A 777 -1.30 -10.31 -8.88
N PRO A 778 -2.04 -10.56 -7.77
CA PRO A 778 -1.66 -10.13 -6.43
C PRO A 778 -0.53 -11.02 -5.87
N PHE A 779 0.70 -10.75 -6.32
CA PHE A 779 1.91 -11.38 -5.78
C PHE A 779 2.13 -10.91 -4.33
N GLY A 780 1.71 -11.73 -3.36
CA GLY A 780 1.76 -11.41 -1.93
C GLY A 780 0.39 -11.22 -1.26
N GLY A 781 -0.68 -11.80 -1.82
CA GLY A 781 -2.03 -11.74 -1.24
C GLY A 781 -2.10 -12.17 0.24
N GLU A 782 -3.07 -11.61 0.95
CA GLU A 782 -3.28 -11.86 2.38
C GLU A 782 -3.73 -13.30 2.65
N ALA A 783 -3.35 -13.84 3.80
CA ALA A 783 -3.74 -15.18 4.21
C ALA A 783 -5.25 -15.21 4.52
N GLN A 784 -6.01 -16.06 3.82
CA GLN A 784 -7.45 -16.22 4.06
C GLN A 784 -7.70 -17.39 5.01
N ARG A 785 -8.47 -17.20 6.08
CA ARG A 785 -8.88 -18.30 6.96
C ARG A 785 -9.84 -19.24 6.23
N ILE A 786 -9.58 -20.55 6.29
CA ILE A 786 -10.35 -21.60 5.60
C ILE A 786 -11.18 -22.45 6.56
N ALA A 787 -10.66 -22.70 7.76
CA ALA A 787 -11.31 -23.52 8.78
C ALA A 787 -10.71 -23.22 10.17
N ARG A 788 -11.43 -23.53 11.25
CA ARG A 788 -10.93 -23.61 12.64
C ARG A 788 -11.72 -24.71 13.33
N GLY A 789 -11.45 -24.96 14.59
CA GLY A 789 -12.20 -25.96 15.32
C GLY A 789 -11.57 -26.29 16.65
N THR A 790 -12.21 -27.19 17.36
CA THR A 790 -11.69 -27.69 18.63
C THR A 790 -11.72 -29.20 18.67
N ALA A 791 -10.76 -29.80 19.35
CA ALA A 791 -10.71 -31.22 19.64
C ALA A 791 -10.25 -31.44 21.08
N ARG A 792 -10.22 -32.70 21.51
CA ARG A 792 -9.54 -33.12 22.74
C ARG A 792 -8.53 -34.19 22.41
N THR A 793 -7.42 -34.20 23.14
CA THR A 793 -6.47 -35.31 23.04
C THR A 793 -7.05 -36.56 23.69
N ASP A 794 -6.85 -37.72 23.06
CA ASP A 794 -7.23 -39.01 23.62
C ASP A 794 -6.27 -39.46 24.75
N ALA A 795 -6.45 -40.68 25.26
CA ALA A 795 -5.62 -41.25 26.32
C ALA A 795 -4.12 -41.39 25.92
N ASP A 796 -3.82 -41.48 24.62
CA ASP A 796 -2.47 -41.54 24.08
C ASP A 796 -1.92 -40.14 23.72
N GLY A 797 -2.68 -39.07 24.00
CA GLY A 797 -2.30 -37.70 23.69
C GLY A 797 -2.46 -37.34 22.22
N LYS A 798 -3.24 -38.12 21.44
CA LYS A 798 -3.43 -37.91 20.00
C LYS A 798 -4.72 -37.14 19.70
N PHE A 799 -4.72 -36.42 18.59
CA PHE A 799 -5.90 -35.74 18.06
C PHE A 799 -5.84 -35.68 16.52
N THR A 800 -6.97 -35.40 15.89
CA THR A 800 -7.06 -35.27 14.42
C THR A 800 -7.73 -33.95 14.06
N VAL A 801 -7.20 -33.28 13.05
CA VAL A 801 -7.78 -32.09 12.43
C VAL A 801 -8.20 -32.42 11.01
N ALA A 802 -9.43 -32.10 10.64
CA ALA A 802 -9.95 -32.28 9.28
C ALA A 802 -10.46 -30.94 8.73
N PHE A 803 -10.14 -30.63 7.47
CA PHE A 803 -10.60 -29.41 6.79
C PHE A 803 -10.71 -29.61 5.27
N SER A 804 -11.50 -28.79 4.58
CA SER A 804 -11.59 -28.81 3.11
C SER A 804 -10.57 -27.85 2.49
N ALA A 805 -9.75 -28.34 1.54
CA ALA A 805 -8.73 -27.55 0.84
C ALA A 805 -9.36 -26.66 -0.26
N LYS A 806 -10.11 -25.62 0.14
CA LYS A 806 -10.84 -24.73 -0.78
C LYS A 806 -9.90 -23.81 -1.59
N PRO A 807 -9.94 -23.83 -2.94
CA PRO A 807 -9.15 -22.92 -3.77
C PRO A 807 -9.61 -21.46 -3.65
N ASP A 808 -8.74 -20.54 -4.05
CA ASP A 808 -9.14 -19.17 -4.34
C ASP A 808 -9.78 -19.10 -5.72
N ARG A 809 -11.08 -18.81 -5.79
CA ARG A 809 -11.80 -18.72 -7.07
C ARG A 809 -11.66 -17.37 -7.75
N SER A 810 -11.09 -16.36 -7.07
CA SER A 810 -10.73 -15.09 -7.71
C SER A 810 -9.48 -15.20 -8.60
N VAL A 811 -8.72 -16.29 -8.45
CA VAL A 811 -7.47 -16.52 -9.17
C VAL A 811 -7.70 -17.35 -10.44
N PRO A 812 -7.22 -16.90 -11.63
CA PRO A 812 -7.32 -17.68 -12.85
C PRO A 812 -6.63 -19.04 -12.75
N ARG A 813 -7.31 -20.12 -13.11
CA ARG A 813 -6.78 -21.48 -13.04
C ARG A 813 -5.58 -21.69 -13.96
N GLU A 814 -5.56 -20.97 -15.08
CA GLU A 814 -4.55 -21.03 -16.15
C GLU A 814 -3.18 -20.54 -15.66
N SER A 815 -3.15 -19.78 -14.56
CA SER A 815 -1.92 -19.37 -13.88
C SER A 815 -1.28 -20.50 -13.05
N LEU A 816 -1.91 -21.68 -12.97
CA LEU A 816 -1.48 -22.85 -12.19
C LEU A 816 -1.05 -22.49 -10.75
N PRO A 817 -1.90 -21.78 -9.97
CA PRO A 817 -1.57 -21.42 -8.60
C PRO A 817 -1.47 -22.67 -7.73
N VAL A 818 -0.60 -22.60 -6.73
CA VAL A 818 -0.52 -23.57 -5.64
C VAL A 818 -1.08 -22.92 -4.38
N PHE A 819 -2.05 -23.56 -3.73
CA PHE A 819 -2.64 -23.08 -2.50
C PHE A 819 -1.99 -23.77 -1.31
N THR A 820 -1.35 -23.00 -0.43
CA THR A 820 -0.72 -23.50 0.79
C THR A 820 -1.64 -23.26 1.98
N TYR A 821 -2.10 -24.33 2.62
CA TYR A 821 -2.94 -24.34 3.80
C TYR A 821 -2.08 -24.49 5.05
N ARG A 822 -1.91 -23.40 5.80
CA ARG A 822 -1.19 -23.31 7.06
C ARG A 822 -2.12 -23.68 8.22
N LEU A 823 -1.97 -24.89 8.73
CA LEU A 823 -2.65 -25.40 9.92
C LEU A 823 -1.86 -25.04 11.18
N VAL A 824 -2.49 -24.36 12.13
CA VAL A 824 -1.95 -24.12 13.48
C VAL A 824 -2.85 -24.81 14.49
N ALA A 825 -2.26 -25.56 15.43
CA ALA A 825 -2.97 -26.23 16.51
C ALA A 825 -2.42 -25.80 17.88
N ASP A 826 -3.27 -25.18 18.69
CA ASP A 826 -3.04 -24.73 20.06
C ASP A 826 -3.63 -25.74 21.05
N VAL A 827 -2.80 -26.51 21.75
CA VAL A 827 -3.20 -27.52 22.72
C VAL A 827 -2.98 -27.01 24.13
N THR A 828 -4.02 -27.03 24.96
CA THR A 828 -4.04 -26.56 26.35
C THR A 828 -4.23 -27.75 27.29
N ASP A 829 -3.24 -28.00 28.16
CA ASP A 829 -3.30 -29.08 29.14
C ASP A 829 -4.33 -28.77 30.27
N PRO A 830 -4.70 -29.76 31.10
CA PRO A 830 -5.58 -29.53 32.25
C PRO A 830 -5.01 -28.54 33.29
N GLY A 831 -3.71 -28.29 33.27
CA GLY A 831 -3.02 -27.29 34.11
C GLY A 831 -3.07 -25.87 33.55
N GLY A 832 -3.75 -25.64 32.43
CA GLY A 832 -3.91 -24.34 31.77
C GLY A 832 -2.69 -23.88 30.96
N GLU A 833 -1.71 -24.75 30.71
CA GLU A 833 -0.56 -24.44 29.85
C GLU A 833 -0.89 -24.74 28.39
N THR A 834 -0.72 -23.75 27.51
CA THR A 834 -0.96 -23.90 26.06
C THR A 834 0.35 -24.01 25.28
N ARG A 835 0.40 -24.95 24.33
CA ARG A 835 1.50 -25.14 23.40
C ARG A 835 0.95 -25.27 21.99
N SER A 836 1.70 -24.77 21.03
CA SER A 836 1.27 -24.70 19.63
C SER A 836 2.24 -25.44 18.73
N ASP A 837 1.71 -25.98 17.64
CA ASP A 837 2.51 -26.40 16.49
C ASP A 837 1.85 -25.96 15.19
N GLU A 838 2.64 -25.90 14.13
CA GLU A 838 2.21 -25.46 12.82
C GLU A 838 2.67 -26.41 11.72
N ARG A 839 1.78 -26.66 10.75
CA ARG A 839 2.05 -27.45 9.56
C ARG A 839 1.42 -26.81 8.33
N SER A 840 2.19 -26.72 7.25
CA SER A 840 1.64 -26.36 5.95
C SER A 840 1.36 -27.61 5.11
N VAL A 841 0.28 -27.56 4.35
CA VAL A 841 -0.12 -28.57 3.36
C VAL A 841 -0.46 -27.85 2.07
N SER A 842 0.09 -28.27 0.94
CA SER A 842 -0.14 -27.59 -0.35
C SER A 842 -1.02 -28.42 -1.29
N ALA A 843 -1.95 -27.77 -1.96
CA ALA A 843 -2.75 -28.37 -3.03
C ALA A 843 -2.86 -27.41 -4.21
N GLY A 844 -2.81 -27.95 -5.43
CA GLY A 844 -2.90 -27.19 -6.66
C GLY A 844 -3.76 -27.93 -7.68
N TYR A 845 -3.93 -27.33 -8.86
CA TYR A 845 -4.61 -28.00 -9.98
C TYR A 845 -3.79 -29.13 -10.61
N THR A 846 -2.50 -29.19 -10.26
CA THR A 846 -1.58 -30.31 -10.54
C THR A 846 -1.00 -30.82 -9.22
N ASP A 847 -0.45 -32.04 -9.22
CA ASP A 847 0.05 -32.73 -8.03
C ASP A 847 1.60 -32.84 -7.98
N VAL A 848 2.27 -32.35 -9.03
CA VAL A 848 3.72 -32.39 -9.25
C VAL A 848 4.23 -31.01 -9.64
N GLU A 849 5.39 -30.64 -9.12
CA GLU A 849 6.18 -29.48 -9.54
C GLU A 849 7.50 -29.95 -10.16
N ALA A 850 7.90 -29.34 -11.28
CA ALA A 850 9.12 -29.65 -12.01
C ALA A 850 10.04 -28.42 -12.05
N THR A 851 11.31 -28.61 -11.72
CA THR A 851 12.32 -27.57 -11.74
C THR A 851 13.45 -27.92 -12.71
N LEU A 852 13.99 -26.89 -13.37
CA LEU A 852 15.12 -26.98 -14.28
C LEU A 852 16.15 -25.91 -13.91
N ALA A 853 17.39 -26.31 -13.69
CA ALA A 853 18.49 -25.39 -13.34
C ALA A 853 19.75 -25.66 -14.16
N ALA A 854 20.53 -24.60 -14.39
CA ALA A 854 21.85 -24.58 -15.02
C ALA A 854 22.70 -23.44 -14.42
N ALA A 855 24.02 -23.48 -14.57
CA ALA A 855 24.92 -22.44 -14.06
C ALA A 855 24.85 -21.13 -14.89
N GLU A 856 25.08 -19.98 -14.25
CA GLU A 856 24.81 -18.63 -14.79
C GLU A 856 25.64 -18.21 -16.02
N TRP A 857 26.76 -18.88 -16.36
CA TRP A 857 27.63 -18.43 -17.45
C TRP A 857 28.42 -19.57 -18.11
N GLN A 858 28.08 -19.91 -19.35
CA GLN A 858 28.75 -20.99 -20.10
C GLN A 858 28.84 -20.66 -21.60
N ALA A 859 29.60 -19.63 -21.96
CA ALA A 859 29.76 -19.23 -23.36
C ALA A 859 30.83 -20.07 -24.07
N VAL A 860 32.09 -19.98 -23.64
CA VAL A 860 33.24 -20.68 -24.23
C VAL A 860 34.37 -20.74 -23.19
N VAL A 861 35.04 -21.89 -23.05
CA VAL A 861 36.32 -21.98 -22.32
C VAL A 861 37.41 -22.35 -23.33
N LYS A 862 38.39 -21.46 -23.55
CA LYS A 862 39.53 -21.67 -24.47
C LYS A 862 39.14 -22.05 -25.91
N GLY A 863 38.06 -21.49 -26.44
CA GLY A 863 37.61 -21.75 -27.81
C GLY A 863 36.67 -22.96 -27.99
N GLU A 864 36.40 -23.72 -26.92
CA GLU A 864 35.45 -24.85 -26.96
C GLU A 864 34.10 -24.49 -26.31
N PRO A 865 32.97 -24.97 -26.87
CA PRO A 865 31.66 -24.84 -26.25
C PRO A 865 31.67 -25.47 -24.85
N ALA A 866 31.19 -24.72 -23.86
CA ALA A 866 31.08 -25.24 -22.51
C ALA A 866 29.99 -26.32 -22.43
N ALA A 867 30.27 -27.42 -21.73
CA ALA A 867 29.28 -28.47 -21.45
C ALA A 867 28.30 -27.99 -20.37
N VAL A 868 27.03 -27.78 -20.76
CA VAL A 868 25.97 -27.35 -19.84
C VAL A 868 25.32 -28.54 -19.15
N ALA A 869 25.66 -28.74 -17.88
CA ALA A 869 24.93 -29.66 -17.03
C ALA A 869 23.54 -29.06 -16.70
N ILE A 870 22.49 -29.78 -17.07
CA ILE A 870 21.10 -29.46 -16.71
C ILE A 870 20.70 -30.36 -15.54
N THR A 871 20.23 -29.77 -14.45
CA THR A 871 19.64 -30.51 -13.34
C THR A 871 18.13 -30.41 -13.40
N LEU A 872 17.46 -31.55 -13.43
CA LEU A 872 16.00 -31.68 -13.35
C LEU A 872 15.63 -32.29 -12.00
N ALA A 873 14.61 -31.74 -11.36
CA ALA A 873 14.01 -32.33 -10.17
C ALA A 873 12.50 -32.21 -10.21
N THR A 874 11.82 -33.26 -9.75
CA THR A 874 10.37 -33.31 -9.62
C THR A 874 10.00 -33.60 -8.17
N THR A 875 9.10 -32.79 -7.64
CA THR A 875 8.64 -32.90 -6.26
C THR A 875 7.12 -32.86 -6.19
N THR A 876 6.56 -33.27 -5.06
CA THR A 876 5.21 -32.84 -4.67
C THR A 876 5.19 -31.33 -4.48
N LEU A 877 3.99 -30.77 -4.34
CA LEU A 877 3.82 -29.33 -4.05
C LEU A 877 4.39 -28.91 -2.67
N ASP A 878 4.63 -29.87 -1.78
CA ASP A 878 5.25 -29.71 -0.47
C ASP A 878 6.78 -29.94 -0.47
N GLY A 879 7.38 -30.21 -1.63
CA GLY A 879 8.84 -30.34 -1.80
C GLY A 879 9.41 -31.75 -1.63
N GLU A 880 8.57 -32.76 -1.42
CA GLU A 880 9.03 -34.15 -1.32
C GLU A 880 9.34 -34.74 -2.70
N PRO A 881 10.43 -35.49 -2.90
CA PRO A 881 10.75 -36.09 -4.20
C PRO A 881 9.62 -36.97 -4.74
N ARG A 882 9.24 -36.77 -6.01
CA ARG A 882 8.19 -37.54 -6.67
C ARG A 882 8.65 -37.96 -8.06
N ALA A 883 8.60 -39.25 -8.34
CA ALA A 883 8.87 -39.76 -9.68
C ALA A 883 7.76 -39.29 -10.65
N ALA A 884 8.16 -38.72 -11.78
CA ALA A 884 7.25 -38.33 -12.85
C ALA A 884 7.90 -38.63 -14.21
N ALA A 885 7.07 -38.94 -15.20
CA ALA A 885 7.49 -39.05 -16.59
C ALA A 885 7.16 -37.73 -17.32
N GLY A 886 8.06 -37.27 -18.19
CA GLY A 886 7.88 -36.04 -18.95
C GLY A 886 8.81 -35.95 -20.15
N THR A 887 8.76 -34.83 -20.86
CA THR A 887 9.60 -34.57 -22.04
C THR A 887 10.35 -33.26 -21.85
N LEU A 888 11.69 -33.31 -21.96
CA LEU A 888 12.52 -32.12 -22.05
C LEU A 888 12.79 -31.83 -23.53
N THR A 889 12.33 -30.68 -24.00
CA THR A 889 12.63 -30.20 -25.35
C THR A 889 13.69 -29.11 -25.28
N VAL A 890 14.85 -29.36 -25.91
CA VAL A 890 15.91 -28.36 -26.07
C VAL A 890 15.84 -27.81 -27.50
N ALA A 891 15.50 -26.53 -27.63
CA ALA A 891 15.45 -25.85 -28.91
C ALA A 891 16.62 -24.87 -29.04
N LYS A 892 17.28 -24.87 -30.21
CA LYS A 892 18.29 -23.86 -30.52
C LYS A 892 17.58 -22.54 -30.81
N LEU A 893 17.88 -21.51 -30.02
CA LEU A 893 17.52 -20.13 -30.37
C LEU A 893 18.20 -19.77 -31.69
N VAL A 894 17.39 -19.42 -32.69
CA VAL A 894 17.89 -18.87 -33.94
C VAL A 894 18.29 -17.43 -33.65
N GLN A 895 19.60 -17.17 -33.59
CA GLN A 895 20.08 -15.80 -33.48
C GLN A 895 19.65 -15.00 -34.71
N PRO A 896 19.19 -13.76 -34.54
CA PRO A 896 18.86 -12.92 -35.67
C PRO A 896 20.11 -12.67 -36.53
N GLN A 897 19.95 -12.56 -37.86
CA GLN A 897 21.07 -12.36 -38.79
C GLN A 897 21.86 -11.06 -38.53
N ALA A 898 21.24 -10.11 -37.85
CA ALA A 898 21.84 -8.90 -37.31
C ALA A 898 21.33 -8.70 -35.87
N VAL A 899 22.07 -7.98 -35.04
CA VAL A 899 21.54 -7.50 -33.76
C VAL A 899 20.34 -6.62 -34.09
N ALA A 900 19.13 -7.14 -33.88
CA ALA A 900 17.94 -6.34 -34.00
C ALA A 900 17.98 -5.32 -32.88
N ARG A 901 17.96 -4.02 -33.22
CA ARG A 901 17.64 -2.99 -32.25
C ARG A 901 16.18 -3.25 -31.85
N GLY A 902 15.98 -3.84 -30.69
CA GLY A 902 14.65 -4.05 -30.15
C GLY A 902 13.94 -2.71 -29.96
N ASP A 903 12.62 -2.76 -29.82
CA ASP A 903 11.89 -1.60 -29.36
C ASP A 903 12.29 -1.29 -27.92
N ILE A 904 13.11 -0.26 -27.73
CA ILE A 904 13.61 0.17 -26.42
C ILE A 904 12.72 1.27 -25.81
N LEU A 905 11.61 1.62 -26.47
CA LEU A 905 10.66 2.60 -25.99
C LEU A 905 9.51 1.98 -25.18
N GLY A 906 9.48 0.65 -25.04
CA GLY A 906 8.51 -0.11 -24.26
C GLY A 906 7.44 -0.74 -25.14
#